data_AF-A0A1T5AZK7-F1
#
_entry.id   AF-A0A1T5AZK7-F1
#
_cell.length_a   1.000
_cell.length_b   1.000
_cell.length_c   1.000
_cell.angle_alpha   90.00
_cell.angle_beta   90.00
_cell.angle_gamma   90.00
#
_symmetry.space_group_name_H-M   'P 1'
#
loop_
_entity.id
_entity.type
_entity.pdbx_description
1 polymer ?
#
loop_
_entity_poly.entity_id
_entity_poly.type
_entity_poly.pdbx_seq_one_letter_code
_entity_poly.pdbx_strand_id
1 'polypeptide(L)'
;MNQTICSSFKSWILLSFLFTNSLLYSQNPLSEIKMADIPAGFFYMGGNGEGSNYDEAPIHKVTLTKPFKMSVTEITNAQYEAYDPAHKAYRGKNGISVHDNEAVVYVSYNDAMNYCKWLSEKEGKTYRLPTEAEWEYACRAGSYLTFSMDDGLPGIFHKNQQIVRDMKPVSLAVGETPANKFGLHDMHGNVEEWCLDWYGPYVADDQTDPVGMKHGLYRVTRGGSHNTPEKYLRSSNRMAMIPEDKHAQTGFRIVQADYPESEPLAVSAQAEQPVKVPQTKYNWKKGVTRKPFFLPPVPYVIEPACNSGIPFYRHNHQPAITWCPNGDLLAIWFSANEENGREMVVLGSRLRKGGETWEKASLFFKVPDRNMTGSSLFNDGQGRLLHLNGVEASGDWQNLAMIQRESTDNGATWSAPHLIAPEHTKRHQVIAGTIQTREGWYIQPCDAGPGSHDGAAIHISKDKGKTWSDPWDGQPAEFKPNGTGSTIAGIHTGIVQLMNGDLLALARGNSLPDANGVLRMPMSISKDMGKSWTYYASEFPPIDGGQRLVLLRLSEGPLLLISFTDHPIRTKKENRGMLFADASGMSYRGYGMYAALSFDEGKTWPVKKLLTDGTYRFLNGGAWTGYFEMDSTHAEPRGYLAAVQSPDKTIHLVSSRLHYRFNLAWLMEPAK
;
A
#
# COMPACT_ATOMS: atom_id res chain seq x y z
N MET A 1 40.33 -51.15 -82.32
CA MET A 1 38.99 -51.06 -81.70
C MET A 1 39.18 -51.28 -80.21
N ASN A 2 38.75 -50.31 -79.42
CA ASN A 2 39.21 -50.09 -78.04
C ASN A 2 38.89 -51.24 -77.09
N GLN A 3 39.90 -51.63 -76.33
CA GLN A 3 39.80 -52.54 -75.20
C GLN A 3 40.33 -51.83 -73.95
N THR A 4 39.51 -51.94 -72.90
CA THR A 4 39.90 -52.10 -71.49
C THR A 4 40.34 -50.86 -70.70
N ILE A 5 39.43 -50.45 -69.81
CA ILE A 5 39.67 -49.65 -68.62
C ILE A 5 40.09 -50.60 -67.50
N CYS A 6 41.21 -50.32 -66.83
CA CYS A 6 41.45 -50.72 -65.45
C CYS A 6 42.29 -49.66 -64.72
N SER A 7 42.03 -49.57 -63.42
CA SER A 7 42.28 -48.47 -62.48
C SER A 7 43.72 -48.18 -62.08
N SER A 8 44.00 -46.92 -61.72
CA SER A 8 44.29 -46.45 -60.35
C SER A 8 45.40 -45.37 -60.27
N PHE A 9 45.16 -44.36 -59.40
CA PHE A 9 46.09 -43.64 -58.50
C PHE A 9 45.84 -42.12 -58.34
N LYS A 10 45.30 -41.81 -57.14
CA LYS A 10 45.67 -40.78 -56.14
C LYS A 10 46.04 -39.32 -56.54
N SER A 11 45.26 -38.41 -55.91
CA SER A 11 45.59 -37.07 -55.31
C SER A 11 46.29 -36.05 -56.21
N TRP A 12 45.94 -34.76 -56.22
CA TRP A 12 46.15 -33.80 -55.13
C TRP A 12 45.15 -32.61 -55.23
N ILE A 13 44.93 -32.00 -54.07
CA ILE A 13 44.05 -30.87 -53.74
C ILE A 13 44.51 -29.58 -54.43
N LEU A 14 43.58 -28.83 -55.03
CA LEU A 14 43.72 -27.39 -55.27
C LEU A 14 42.51 -26.66 -54.66
N LEU A 15 42.80 -25.73 -53.74
CA LEU A 15 41.85 -24.86 -53.06
C LEU A 15 41.39 -23.75 -54.01
N SER A 16 40.09 -23.66 -54.28
CA SER A 16 39.46 -22.54 -55.00
C SER A 16 38.82 -21.60 -53.98
N PHE A 17 39.31 -20.36 -53.89
CA PHE A 17 38.65 -19.28 -53.17
C PHE A 17 37.41 -18.82 -53.96
N LEU A 18 36.22 -19.05 -53.40
CA LEU A 18 34.97 -18.42 -53.84
C LEU A 18 34.56 -17.39 -52.80
N PHE A 19 34.53 -16.13 -53.24
CA PHE A 19 33.94 -15.00 -52.51
C PHE A 19 32.46 -15.28 -52.24
N THR A 20 32.06 -15.31 -50.97
CA THR A 20 30.66 -15.22 -50.57
C THR A 20 30.35 -13.77 -50.17
N ASN A 21 29.48 -13.13 -50.94
CA ASN A 21 28.82 -11.88 -50.57
C ASN A 21 28.11 -12.07 -49.23
N SER A 22 28.62 -11.44 -48.19
CA SER A 22 27.90 -11.26 -46.93
C SER A 22 26.87 -10.15 -47.16
N LEU A 23 25.60 -10.54 -47.19
CA LEU A 23 24.47 -9.62 -47.06
C LEU A 23 24.67 -8.80 -45.77
N LEU A 24 24.96 -7.51 -45.95
CA LEU A 24 24.77 -6.50 -44.91
C LEU A 24 23.28 -6.50 -44.57
N TYR A 25 22.92 -7.17 -43.48
CA TYR A 25 21.63 -6.95 -42.85
C TYR A 25 21.64 -5.51 -42.33
N SER A 26 20.89 -4.64 -43.01
CA SER A 26 20.55 -3.30 -42.55
C SER A 26 20.11 -3.38 -41.10
N GLN A 27 20.82 -2.68 -40.21
CA GLN A 27 20.37 -2.43 -38.85
C GLN A 27 18.99 -1.76 -38.92
N ASN A 28 18.06 -2.24 -38.10
CA ASN A 28 16.70 -1.72 -38.02
C ASN A 28 16.75 -0.24 -37.58
N PRO A 29 16.13 0.70 -38.33
CA PRO A 29 16.09 2.14 -37.97
C PRO A 29 15.32 2.43 -36.67
N LEU A 30 14.64 1.43 -36.08
CA LEU A 30 13.94 1.51 -34.78
C LEU A 30 14.88 1.48 -33.56
N SER A 31 16.20 1.37 -33.75
CA SER A 31 17.19 1.26 -32.66
C SER A 31 17.90 2.57 -32.30
N GLU A 32 17.76 3.63 -33.10
CA GLU A 32 18.42 4.91 -32.84
C GLU A 32 17.59 5.79 -31.88
N ILE A 33 18.21 6.27 -30.80
CA ILE A 33 17.57 7.17 -29.83
C ILE A 33 17.78 8.61 -30.30
N LYS A 34 16.70 9.28 -30.70
CA LYS A 34 16.74 10.71 -31.05
C LYS A 34 16.87 11.54 -29.79
N MET A 35 17.78 12.51 -29.81
CA MET A 35 18.08 13.40 -28.68
C MET A 35 17.84 14.86 -29.07
N ALA A 36 17.18 15.64 -28.20
CA ALA A 36 17.01 17.08 -28.33
C ALA A 36 18.06 17.82 -27.47
N ASP A 37 18.57 18.95 -27.97
CA ASP A 37 19.47 19.84 -27.23
C ASP A 37 18.67 20.72 -26.27
N ILE A 38 18.98 20.63 -24.98
CA ILE A 38 18.34 21.40 -23.92
C ILE A 38 19.34 22.47 -23.43
N PRO A 39 19.02 23.78 -23.59
CA PRO A 39 19.96 24.84 -23.26
C PRO A 39 20.12 25.00 -21.74
N ALA A 40 21.33 25.35 -21.29
CA ALA A 40 21.54 25.86 -19.94
C ALA A 40 20.65 27.07 -19.67
N GLY A 41 20.24 27.27 -18.42
CA GLY A 41 19.31 28.34 -18.07
C GLY A 41 18.85 28.27 -16.62
N PHE A 42 17.81 29.03 -16.30
CA PHE A 42 17.16 28.94 -15.01
C PHE A 42 15.64 28.92 -15.19
N PHE A 43 14.96 28.37 -14.19
CA PHE A 43 13.50 28.40 -14.09
C PHE A 43 13.07 28.40 -12.62
N TYR A 44 11.77 28.56 -12.40
CA TYR A 44 11.17 28.40 -11.08
C TYR A 44 10.54 27.00 -11.01
N MET A 45 11.07 26.18 -10.12
CA MET A 45 10.66 24.79 -9.91
C MET A 45 9.54 24.72 -8.88
N GLY A 46 8.58 23.82 -9.11
CA GLY A 46 7.43 23.63 -8.23
C GLY A 46 6.19 24.40 -8.65
N GLY A 47 5.18 24.40 -7.78
CA GLY A 47 3.87 25.00 -8.04
C GLY A 47 3.12 25.36 -6.77
N ASN A 48 2.30 26.40 -6.84
CA ASN A 48 1.41 26.84 -5.76
C ASN A 48 0.01 27.21 -6.29
N GLY A 49 -0.32 26.72 -7.49
CA GLY A 49 -1.57 27.02 -8.18
C GLY A 49 -2.74 26.17 -7.68
N GLU A 50 -3.93 26.43 -8.23
CA GLU A 50 -5.11 25.64 -7.94
C GLU A 50 -4.88 24.17 -8.32
N GLY A 51 -5.15 23.26 -7.39
CA GLY A 51 -4.95 21.83 -7.58
C GLY A 51 -3.52 21.32 -7.40
N SER A 52 -2.52 22.20 -7.17
CA SER A 52 -1.16 21.78 -6.78
C SER A 52 -1.19 20.93 -5.54
N ASN A 53 -0.37 19.89 -5.53
CA ASN A 53 -0.20 19.03 -4.38
C ASN A 53 0.69 19.72 -3.32
N TYR A 54 0.56 19.33 -2.07
CA TYR A 54 1.23 20.01 -0.95
C TYR A 54 2.76 19.91 -1.02
N ASP A 55 3.28 18.93 -1.74
CA ASP A 55 4.70 18.61 -1.93
C ASP A 55 5.33 19.26 -3.17
N GLU A 56 4.56 20.02 -3.95
CA GLU A 56 5.07 20.86 -5.06
C GLU A 56 5.64 22.21 -4.57
N ALA A 57 5.51 22.50 -3.28
CA ALA A 57 5.89 23.77 -2.66
C ALA A 57 7.11 23.61 -1.71
N PRO A 58 7.89 24.67 -1.48
CA PRO A 58 7.78 26.01 -2.08
C PRO A 58 8.32 26.07 -3.52
N ILE A 59 7.83 27.05 -4.28
CA ILE A 59 8.45 27.46 -5.54
C ILE A 59 9.81 28.09 -5.23
N HIS A 60 10.86 27.67 -5.94
CA HIS A 60 12.21 28.16 -5.77
C HIS A 60 12.94 28.23 -7.12
N LYS A 61 13.99 29.05 -7.21
CA LYS A 61 14.75 29.19 -8.45
C LYS A 61 15.77 28.06 -8.58
N VAL A 62 15.82 27.44 -9.74
CA VAL A 62 16.84 26.45 -10.10
C VAL A 62 17.61 26.94 -11.32
N THR A 63 18.93 26.89 -11.24
CA THR A 63 19.85 27.21 -12.35
C THR A 63 20.53 25.92 -12.82
N LEU A 64 20.37 25.59 -14.10
CA LEU A 64 21.09 24.51 -14.79
C LEU A 64 22.26 25.13 -15.57
N THR A 65 23.49 24.86 -15.13
CA THR A 65 24.69 25.60 -15.60
C THR A 65 25.23 25.08 -16.93
N LYS A 66 24.95 23.83 -17.26
CA LYS A 66 25.43 23.16 -18.47
C LYS A 66 24.25 22.75 -19.35
N PRO A 67 24.36 22.89 -20.69
CA PRO A 67 23.39 22.27 -21.58
C PRO A 67 23.51 20.75 -21.50
N PHE A 68 22.42 20.05 -21.78
CA PHE A 68 22.38 18.59 -21.85
C PHE A 68 21.51 18.16 -23.03
N LYS A 69 21.58 16.89 -23.40
CA LYS A 69 20.64 16.32 -24.37
C LYS A 69 19.64 15.43 -23.67
N MET A 70 18.38 15.45 -24.08
CA MET A 70 17.33 14.56 -23.57
C MET A 70 16.71 13.77 -24.71
N SER A 71 16.37 12.50 -24.49
CA SER A 71 15.68 11.72 -25.51
C SER A 71 14.35 12.37 -25.85
N VAL A 72 14.07 12.48 -27.15
CA VAL A 72 12.90 13.19 -27.70
C VAL A 72 11.58 12.60 -27.19
N THR A 73 11.60 11.31 -26.89
CA THR A 73 10.52 10.53 -26.30
C THR A 73 11.04 9.70 -25.12
N GLU A 74 10.14 9.01 -24.44
CA GLU A 74 10.45 7.89 -23.57
C GLU A 74 11.14 6.76 -24.33
N ILE A 75 11.88 5.92 -23.59
CA ILE A 75 12.54 4.74 -24.14
C ILE A 75 11.48 3.72 -24.55
N THR A 76 11.61 3.19 -25.77
CA THR A 76 10.65 2.21 -26.31
C THR A 76 11.00 0.77 -25.93
N ASN A 77 10.05 -0.15 -26.09
CA ASN A 77 10.31 -1.58 -25.94
C ASN A 77 11.47 -2.06 -26.82
N ALA A 78 11.50 -1.67 -28.10
CA ALA A 78 12.60 -2.08 -28.99
C ALA A 78 13.97 -1.57 -28.53
N GLN A 79 14.02 -0.36 -28.00
CA GLN A 79 15.25 0.23 -27.46
C GLN A 79 15.70 -0.44 -26.17
N TYR A 80 14.77 -0.70 -25.24
CA TYR A 80 15.06 -1.37 -23.98
C TYR A 80 15.48 -2.84 -24.18
N GLU A 81 14.81 -3.55 -25.08
CA GLU A 81 15.09 -4.97 -25.34
C GLU A 81 16.40 -5.21 -26.10
N ALA A 82 17.02 -4.16 -26.64
CA ALA A 82 18.41 -4.24 -27.11
C ALA A 82 19.40 -4.42 -25.94
N TYR A 83 19.03 -4.00 -24.74
CA TYR A 83 19.75 -4.25 -23.48
C TYR A 83 19.29 -5.55 -22.82
N ASP A 84 17.98 -5.72 -22.63
CA ASP A 84 17.38 -6.89 -21.98
C ASP A 84 16.30 -7.53 -22.85
N PRO A 85 16.66 -8.49 -23.73
CA PRO A 85 15.70 -9.18 -24.59
C PRO A 85 14.61 -9.96 -23.83
N ALA A 86 14.86 -10.33 -22.57
CA ALA A 86 13.89 -11.08 -21.76
C ALA A 86 12.69 -10.21 -21.35
N HIS A 87 12.83 -8.88 -21.38
CA HIS A 87 11.77 -7.93 -21.09
C HIS A 87 10.54 -8.09 -22.00
N LYS A 88 10.70 -8.71 -23.19
CA LYS A 88 9.57 -9.09 -24.07
C LYS A 88 8.46 -9.85 -23.35
N ALA A 89 8.75 -10.53 -22.24
CA ALA A 89 7.76 -11.23 -21.41
C ALA A 89 6.71 -10.30 -20.78
N TYR A 90 6.98 -9.00 -20.64
CA TYR A 90 6.03 -8.02 -20.09
C TYR A 90 5.09 -7.40 -21.13
N ARG A 91 5.38 -7.56 -22.44
CA ARG A 91 4.57 -6.97 -23.50
C ARG A 91 3.13 -7.47 -23.45
N GLY A 92 2.18 -6.54 -23.55
CA GLY A 92 0.75 -6.86 -23.55
C GLY A 92 0.21 -7.37 -22.20
N LYS A 93 1.03 -7.41 -21.13
CA LYS A 93 0.50 -7.63 -19.78
C LYS A 93 -0.46 -6.48 -19.45
N ASN A 94 -1.70 -6.80 -19.07
CA ASN A 94 -2.82 -5.86 -18.93
C ASN A 94 -3.23 -5.14 -20.24
N GLY A 95 -2.84 -5.69 -21.40
CA GLY A 95 -3.20 -5.15 -22.72
C GLY A 95 -2.46 -3.88 -23.14
N ILE A 96 -1.35 -3.53 -22.50
CA ILE A 96 -0.57 -2.31 -22.75
C ILE A 96 0.87 -2.64 -23.19
N SER A 97 1.54 -1.68 -23.83
CA SER A 97 2.94 -1.78 -24.28
C SER A 97 3.23 -3.07 -25.06
N VAL A 98 2.48 -3.30 -26.13
CA VAL A 98 2.55 -4.46 -27.01
C VAL A 98 3.62 -4.29 -28.08
N HIS A 99 3.72 -3.10 -28.68
CA HIS A 99 4.50 -2.88 -29.90
C HIS A 99 5.90 -2.32 -29.63
N ASP A 100 6.78 -2.46 -30.62
CA ASP A 100 8.19 -2.05 -30.58
C ASP A 100 8.38 -0.55 -30.32
N ASN A 101 7.49 0.27 -30.86
CA ASN A 101 7.52 1.74 -30.78
C ASN A 101 6.69 2.29 -29.59
N GLU A 102 6.29 1.43 -28.65
CA GLU A 102 5.62 1.85 -27.43
C GLU A 102 6.60 2.02 -26.28
N ALA A 103 6.32 2.95 -25.37
CA ALA A 103 7.11 3.20 -24.18
C ALA A 103 7.25 1.93 -23.33
N VAL A 104 8.48 1.64 -22.90
CA VAL A 104 8.76 0.52 -22.01
C VAL A 104 8.11 0.77 -20.64
N VAL A 105 7.44 -0.24 -20.09
CA VAL A 105 6.80 -0.23 -18.77
C VAL A 105 7.15 -1.49 -17.99
N TYR A 106 6.80 -1.57 -16.70
CA TYR A 106 7.27 -2.62 -15.78
C TYR A 106 8.79 -2.63 -15.56
N VAL A 107 9.38 -1.43 -15.55
CA VAL A 107 10.79 -1.21 -15.26
C VAL A 107 10.94 -0.53 -13.89
N SER A 108 11.80 -1.09 -13.05
CA SER A 108 12.17 -0.45 -11.77
C SER A 108 13.15 0.68 -12.02
N TYR A 109 13.35 1.53 -11.00
CA TYR A 109 14.41 2.52 -11.02
C TYR A 109 15.79 1.88 -11.32
N ASN A 110 16.07 0.74 -10.69
CA ASN A 110 17.34 0.03 -10.88
C ASN A 110 17.48 -0.52 -12.31
N ASP A 111 16.41 -1.01 -12.92
CA ASP A 111 16.40 -1.46 -14.32
C ASP A 111 16.72 -0.29 -15.27
N ALA A 112 16.08 0.86 -15.07
CA ALA A 112 16.31 2.05 -15.87
C ALA A 112 17.75 2.59 -15.72
N MET A 113 18.30 2.59 -14.49
CA MET A 113 19.71 2.94 -14.25
C MET A 113 20.68 1.95 -14.92
N ASN A 114 20.37 0.65 -14.89
CA ASN A 114 21.20 -0.36 -15.56
C ASN A 114 21.17 -0.21 -17.09
N TYR A 115 20.01 0.13 -17.66
CA TYR A 115 19.90 0.47 -19.08
C TYR A 115 20.79 1.67 -19.44
N CYS A 116 20.73 2.75 -18.64
CA CYS A 116 21.57 3.94 -18.86
C CYS A 116 23.07 3.60 -18.79
N LYS A 117 23.47 2.78 -17.82
CA LYS A 117 24.85 2.31 -17.68
C LYS A 117 25.29 1.51 -18.91
N TRP A 118 24.49 0.53 -19.33
CA TRP A 118 24.78 -0.28 -20.52
C TRP A 118 24.93 0.59 -21.77
N LEU A 119 24.02 1.54 -21.98
CA LEU A 119 24.08 2.43 -23.14
C LEU A 119 25.33 3.31 -23.09
N SER A 120 25.72 3.75 -21.88
CA SER A 120 26.94 4.53 -21.66
C SER A 120 28.20 3.77 -22.07
N GLU A 121 28.30 2.52 -21.64
CA GLU A 121 29.42 1.63 -21.97
C GLU A 121 29.44 1.31 -23.48
N LYS A 122 28.27 1.11 -24.07
CA LYS A 122 28.12 0.78 -25.50
C LYS A 122 28.51 1.93 -26.42
N GLU A 123 28.17 3.17 -26.08
CA GLU A 123 28.41 4.34 -26.94
C GLU A 123 29.62 5.19 -26.52
N GLY A 124 30.23 4.93 -25.36
CA GLY A 124 31.32 5.75 -24.84
C GLY A 124 30.89 7.18 -24.48
N LYS A 125 29.64 7.36 -24.06
CA LYS A 125 29.04 8.64 -23.65
C LYS A 125 28.36 8.47 -22.29
N THR A 126 28.21 9.53 -21.51
CA THR A 126 27.48 9.44 -20.24
C THR A 126 25.96 9.53 -20.49
N TYR A 127 25.24 8.44 -20.25
CA TYR A 127 23.78 8.40 -20.20
C TYR A 127 23.29 8.13 -18.77
N ARG A 128 22.22 8.81 -18.37
CA ARG A 128 21.58 8.68 -17.06
C ARG A 128 20.10 9.05 -17.13
N LEU A 129 19.37 8.78 -16.06
CA LEU A 129 18.07 9.41 -15.84
C LEU A 129 18.25 10.93 -15.68
N PRO A 130 17.26 11.74 -16.10
CA PRO A 130 17.25 13.16 -15.78
C PRO A 130 17.19 13.35 -14.27
N THR A 131 17.82 14.40 -13.77
CA THR A 131 17.45 14.92 -12.45
C THR A 131 16.01 15.41 -12.48
N GLU A 132 15.36 15.46 -11.33
CA GLU A 132 14.00 15.97 -11.15
C GLU A 132 13.88 17.41 -11.68
N ALA A 133 14.92 18.22 -11.49
CA ALA A 133 15.01 19.59 -11.98
C ALA A 133 15.23 19.66 -13.50
N GLU A 134 16.10 18.84 -14.07
CA GLU A 134 16.26 18.75 -15.53
C GLU A 134 14.96 18.33 -16.20
N TRP A 135 14.22 17.39 -15.61
CA TRP A 135 12.93 16.94 -16.14
C TRP A 135 11.91 18.08 -16.16
N GLU A 136 11.72 18.81 -15.06
CA GLU A 136 10.73 19.90 -15.01
C GLU A 136 11.13 21.09 -15.89
N TYR A 137 12.42 21.43 -15.91
CA TYR A 137 12.94 22.45 -16.84
C TYR A 137 12.65 22.09 -18.30
N ALA A 138 12.95 20.84 -18.66
CA ALA A 138 12.74 20.31 -20.00
C ALA A 138 11.25 20.23 -20.35
N CYS A 139 10.39 19.81 -19.42
CA CYS A 139 8.93 19.81 -19.56
C CYS A 139 8.41 21.21 -19.83
N ARG A 140 8.74 22.17 -18.97
CA ARG A 140 8.28 23.56 -19.05
C ARG A 140 8.76 24.25 -20.31
N ALA A 141 9.98 24.00 -20.75
CA ALA A 141 10.58 24.60 -21.95
C ALA A 141 10.40 26.14 -22.02
N GLY A 142 10.60 26.81 -20.87
CA GLY A 142 10.41 28.27 -20.72
C GLY A 142 8.98 28.73 -20.45
N SER A 143 8.03 27.81 -20.26
CA SER A 143 6.66 28.09 -19.81
C SER A 143 6.56 28.17 -18.28
N TYR A 144 5.69 29.05 -17.80
CA TYR A 144 5.29 29.16 -16.38
C TYR A 144 3.90 28.60 -16.12
N LEU A 145 3.24 28.07 -17.15
CA LEU A 145 1.86 27.58 -17.08
C LEU A 145 1.79 26.21 -16.39
N THR A 146 0.56 25.77 -16.14
CA THR A 146 0.25 24.45 -15.54
C THR A 146 0.75 23.30 -16.42
N PHE A 147 0.57 23.42 -17.73
CA PHE A 147 1.13 22.53 -18.74
C PHE A 147 2.06 23.33 -19.66
N SER A 148 2.98 22.67 -20.35
CA SER A 148 4.04 23.33 -21.12
C SER A 148 3.54 24.25 -22.25
N MET A 149 2.31 24.02 -22.72
CA MET A 149 1.68 24.71 -23.84
C MET A 149 0.54 25.66 -23.44
N ASP A 150 -0.18 25.38 -22.36
CA ASP A 150 -1.39 26.12 -21.96
C ASP A 150 -1.74 25.86 -20.47
N ASP A 151 -2.74 26.56 -19.95
CA ASP A 151 -3.28 26.33 -18.60
C ASP A 151 -4.15 25.07 -18.52
N GLY A 152 -4.73 24.62 -19.64
CA GLY A 152 -5.50 23.38 -19.76
C GLY A 152 -4.79 22.33 -20.61
N LEU A 153 -5.03 21.05 -20.32
CA LEU A 153 -4.43 19.95 -21.09
C LEU A 153 -5.28 19.64 -22.35
N PRO A 154 -4.74 19.80 -23.58
CA PRO A 154 -5.48 19.45 -24.79
C PRO A 154 -5.79 17.96 -24.88
N GLY A 155 -6.93 17.63 -25.50
CA GLY A 155 -7.43 16.25 -25.59
C GLY A 155 -6.47 15.22 -26.21
N ILE A 156 -5.50 15.66 -27.02
CA ILE A 156 -4.49 14.77 -27.62
C ILE A 156 -3.54 14.13 -26.58
N PHE A 157 -3.39 14.75 -25.41
CA PHE A 157 -2.60 14.19 -24.30
C PHE A 157 -3.43 13.24 -23.42
N HIS A 158 -4.77 13.29 -23.55
CA HIS A 158 -5.65 12.43 -22.76
C HIS A 158 -5.72 11.03 -23.36
N LYS A 159 -5.12 10.07 -22.66
CA LYS A 159 -5.34 8.63 -22.93
C LYS A 159 -6.56 8.13 -22.15
N ASN A 160 -6.38 7.65 -20.93
CA ASN A 160 -7.48 7.25 -20.05
C ASN A 160 -7.34 7.91 -18.67
N GLN A 161 -7.56 9.23 -18.58
CA GLN A 161 -7.25 10.04 -17.40
C GLN A 161 -8.27 9.90 -16.25
N GLN A 162 -8.49 8.67 -15.80
CA GLN A 162 -9.48 8.29 -14.79
C GLN A 162 -8.88 7.25 -13.84
N ILE A 163 -9.29 7.28 -12.59
CA ILE A 163 -8.99 6.21 -11.62
C ILE A 163 -9.83 5.01 -12.00
N VAL A 164 -9.18 3.92 -12.42
CA VAL A 164 -9.84 2.67 -12.81
C VAL A 164 -9.30 1.50 -12.01
N ARG A 165 -10.17 0.54 -11.70
CA ARG A 165 -9.78 -0.72 -11.05
C ARG A 165 -9.02 -1.63 -12.00
N ASP A 166 -9.54 -1.75 -13.21
CA ASP A 166 -8.96 -2.54 -14.27
C ASP A 166 -8.39 -1.59 -15.32
N MET A 167 -7.11 -1.75 -15.67
CA MET A 167 -6.48 -0.90 -16.67
C MET A 167 -7.20 -1.07 -18.01
N LYS A 168 -7.60 0.07 -18.59
CA LYS A 168 -8.12 0.13 -19.96
C LYS A 168 -6.93 0.10 -20.93
N PRO A 169 -6.86 -0.86 -21.86
CA PRO A 169 -5.85 -0.86 -22.91
C PRO A 169 -5.87 0.44 -23.71
N VAL A 170 -4.72 1.07 -23.87
CA VAL A 170 -4.51 2.26 -24.70
C VAL A 170 -3.13 2.17 -25.36
N SER A 171 -2.96 2.82 -26.51
CA SER A 171 -1.66 2.93 -27.19
C SER A 171 -0.67 3.64 -26.27
N LEU A 172 0.52 3.08 -26.15
CA LEU A 172 1.69 3.70 -25.51
C LEU A 172 2.73 4.12 -26.55
N ALA A 173 2.33 4.24 -27.82
CA ALA A 173 3.22 4.71 -28.87
C ALA A 173 3.78 6.09 -28.52
N VAL A 174 5.08 6.22 -28.71
CA VAL A 174 5.81 7.45 -28.39
C VAL A 174 5.80 8.43 -29.57
N GLY A 175 5.94 9.72 -29.26
CA GLY A 175 5.98 10.81 -30.22
C GLY A 175 4.62 11.22 -30.79
N GLU A 176 3.51 10.81 -30.16
CA GLU A 176 2.15 11.09 -30.66
C GLU A 176 1.63 12.47 -30.26
N THR A 177 2.08 13.01 -29.13
CA THR A 177 1.67 14.34 -28.67
C THR A 177 2.49 15.46 -29.34
N PRO A 178 2.01 16.71 -29.42
CA PRO A 178 2.80 17.82 -29.93
C PRO A 178 4.07 18.04 -29.11
N ALA A 179 5.18 18.34 -29.79
CA ALA A 179 6.44 18.66 -29.13
C ALA A 179 6.34 20.01 -28.38
N ASN A 180 6.97 20.11 -27.21
CA ASN A 180 7.14 21.39 -26.53
C ASN A 180 8.21 22.27 -27.23
N LYS A 181 8.51 23.46 -26.68
CA LYS A 181 9.47 24.40 -27.29
C LYS A 181 10.91 23.87 -27.42
N PHE A 182 11.26 22.81 -26.71
CA PHE A 182 12.56 22.12 -26.83
C PHE A 182 12.51 20.89 -27.75
N GLY A 183 11.36 20.62 -28.39
CA GLY A 183 11.20 19.50 -29.30
C GLY A 183 10.96 18.15 -28.60
N LEU A 184 10.60 18.16 -27.31
CA LEU A 184 10.29 16.96 -26.55
C LEU A 184 8.80 16.62 -26.65
N HIS A 185 8.51 15.35 -26.88
CA HIS A 185 7.15 14.81 -26.92
C HIS A 185 6.79 14.11 -25.61
N ASP A 186 5.50 13.94 -25.40
CA ASP A 186 4.88 13.13 -24.35
C ASP A 186 5.25 13.55 -22.92
N MET A 187 5.58 14.84 -22.71
CA MET A 187 5.94 15.38 -21.39
C MET A 187 4.75 15.48 -20.41
N HIS A 188 3.53 15.20 -20.85
CA HIS A 188 2.29 15.28 -20.08
C HIS A 188 1.42 14.04 -20.33
N GLY A 189 1.72 12.94 -19.65
CA GLY A 189 1.02 11.66 -19.78
C GLY A 189 1.87 10.59 -20.45
N ASN A 190 1.23 9.72 -21.24
CA ASN A 190 1.81 8.48 -21.78
C ASN A 190 2.29 7.51 -20.68
N VAL A 191 3.49 7.69 -20.12
CA VAL A 191 3.98 6.96 -18.96
C VAL A 191 4.61 7.91 -17.95
N GLU A 192 4.53 7.54 -16.69
CA GLU A 192 5.22 8.23 -15.60
C GLU A 192 6.71 7.88 -15.65
N GLU A 193 7.59 8.85 -15.44
CA GLU A 193 9.01 8.69 -15.74
C GLU A 193 9.90 8.79 -14.53
N TRP A 194 10.77 7.80 -14.37
CA TRP A 194 11.82 7.81 -13.35
C TRP A 194 12.79 8.99 -13.50
N CYS A 195 13.02 9.70 -12.39
CA CYS A 195 14.09 10.68 -12.23
C CYS A 195 15.21 10.11 -11.35
N LEU A 196 16.40 10.71 -11.45
CA LEU A 196 17.59 10.31 -10.70
C LEU A 196 17.43 10.49 -9.18
N ASP A 197 16.58 11.42 -8.76
CA ASP A 197 16.56 11.99 -7.42
C ASP A 197 15.89 11.08 -6.39
N TRP A 198 16.41 11.10 -5.16
CA TRP A 198 15.65 10.67 -4.00
C TRP A 198 14.59 11.72 -3.68
N TYR A 199 13.36 11.26 -3.48
CA TYR A 199 12.25 12.12 -3.10
C TYR A 199 12.47 12.73 -1.70
N GLY A 200 12.16 14.02 -1.56
CA GLY A 200 12.17 14.76 -0.30
C GLY A 200 11.57 16.14 -0.45
N PRO A 201 11.40 16.88 0.67
CA PRO A 201 10.76 18.20 0.64
C PRO A 201 11.60 19.20 -0.15
N TYR A 202 10.93 20.10 -0.86
CA TYR A 202 11.60 21.26 -1.44
C TYR A 202 12.09 22.22 -0.37
N VAL A 203 13.19 22.91 -0.67
CA VAL A 203 13.73 24.02 0.13
C VAL A 203 13.45 25.33 -0.61
N ALA A 204 13.29 26.43 0.13
CA ALA A 204 12.97 27.72 -0.47
C ALA A 204 14.17 28.40 -1.15
N ASP A 205 15.39 27.98 -0.81
CA ASP A 205 16.61 28.60 -1.31
C ASP A 205 16.86 28.30 -2.79
N ASP A 206 17.49 29.25 -3.48
CA ASP A 206 17.97 29.08 -4.86
C ASP A 206 18.94 27.89 -4.96
N GLN A 207 18.79 27.09 -6.00
CA GLN A 207 19.62 25.91 -6.24
C GLN A 207 20.34 25.99 -7.58
N THR A 208 21.51 25.35 -7.65
CA THR A 208 22.33 25.23 -8.86
C THR A 208 22.61 23.75 -9.11
N ASP A 209 22.21 23.25 -10.28
CA ASP A 209 22.31 21.85 -10.70
C ASP A 209 21.91 20.84 -9.60
N PRO A 210 20.71 20.94 -8.99
CA PRO A 210 20.32 20.11 -7.86
C PRO A 210 20.18 18.63 -8.25
N VAL A 211 20.51 17.75 -7.30
CA VAL A 211 20.46 16.28 -7.44
C VAL A 211 19.57 15.63 -6.37
N GLY A 212 18.67 16.43 -5.79
CA GLY A 212 17.71 15.99 -4.79
C GLY A 212 18.35 15.62 -3.46
N MET A 213 17.68 14.75 -2.71
CA MET A 213 18.16 14.33 -1.38
C MET A 213 19.30 13.31 -1.48
N LYS A 214 20.18 13.30 -0.47
CA LYS A 214 21.26 12.30 -0.39
C LYS A 214 20.74 10.86 -0.29
N HIS A 215 19.67 10.66 0.48
CA HIS A 215 19.01 9.38 0.72
C HIS A 215 17.50 9.61 0.84
N GLY A 216 16.70 8.57 0.60
CA GLY A 216 15.25 8.62 0.75
C GLY A 216 14.62 7.24 0.78
N LEU A 217 13.30 7.20 0.95
CA LEU A 217 12.52 5.97 0.88
C LEU A 217 12.03 5.67 -0.55
N TYR A 218 11.96 6.69 -1.39
CA TYR A 218 11.34 6.65 -2.72
C TYR A 218 12.16 7.44 -3.73
N ARG A 219 12.09 7.04 -4.99
CA ARG A 219 12.64 7.80 -6.11
C ARG A 219 11.56 8.63 -6.77
N VAL A 220 11.94 9.81 -7.24
CA VAL A 220 11.03 10.73 -7.89
C VAL A 220 10.57 10.16 -9.23
N THR A 221 9.31 10.39 -9.53
CA THR A 221 8.71 10.14 -10.82
C THR A 221 7.86 11.34 -11.26
N ARG A 222 7.81 11.63 -12.58
CA ARG A 222 7.12 12.82 -13.10
C ARG A 222 6.34 12.54 -14.38
N GLY A 223 5.51 13.50 -14.80
CA GLY A 223 4.77 13.49 -16.08
C GLY A 223 3.36 12.90 -16.02
N GLY A 224 3.01 12.14 -14.98
CA GLY A 224 1.76 11.38 -14.94
C GLY A 224 1.76 10.26 -15.98
N SER A 225 0.63 9.57 -16.20
CA SER A 225 0.58 8.46 -17.16
C SER A 225 -0.79 8.30 -17.83
N HIS A 226 -0.85 7.36 -18.77
CA HIS A 226 -2.06 6.95 -19.49
C HIS A 226 -3.30 6.58 -18.64
N ASN A 227 -3.16 6.42 -17.31
CA ASN A 227 -4.24 6.07 -16.38
C ASN A 227 -4.23 6.86 -15.06
N THR A 228 -3.59 8.03 -15.03
CA THR A 228 -3.67 8.94 -13.88
C THR A 228 -4.66 10.07 -14.17
N PRO A 229 -5.37 10.64 -13.18
CA PRO A 229 -6.13 11.87 -13.41
C PRO A 229 -5.28 13.03 -13.94
N GLU A 230 -5.88 13.92 -14.76
CA GLU A 230 -5.19 15.05 -15.42
C GLU A 230 -4.37 15.92 -14.46
N LYS A 231 -4.83 16.09 -13.22
CA LYS A 231 -4.11 16.86 -12.20
C LYS A 231 -2.69 16.33 -11.93
N TYR A 232 -2.40 15.06 -12.19
CA TYR A 232 -1.06 14.49 -12.01
C TYR A 232 -0.15 14.68 -13.23
N LEU A 233 -0.66 15.25 -14.33
CA LEU A 233 0.09 15.50 -15.57
C LEU A 233 0.70 16.90 -15.62
N ARG A 234 0.50 17.75 -14.60
CA ARG A 234 1.06 19.11 -14.58
C ARG A 234 2.59 19.09 -14.63
N SER A 235 3.19 20.14 -15.19
CA SER A 235 4.65 20.28 -15.21
C SER A 235 5.29 20.21 -13.81
N SER A 236 4.64 20.81 -12.81
CA SER A 236 5.12 20.84 -11.43
C SER A 236 4.82 19.56 -10.64
N ASN A 237 3.86 18.74 -11.08
CA ASN A 237 3.46 17.56 -10.32
C ASN A 237 4.66 16.62 -10.16
N ARG A 238 4.83 16.11 -8.95
CA ARG A 238 5.85 15.13 -8.62
C ARG A 238 5.20 13.99 -7.89
N MET A 239 5.62 12.79 -8.24
CA MET A 239 5.17 11.55 -7.67
C MET A 239 6.40 10.82 -7.14
N ALA A 240 6.20 9.68 -6.50
CA ALA A 240 7.32 8.82 -6.18
C ALA A 240 6.90 7.36 -6.16
N MET A 241 7.91 6.50 -6.25
CA MET A 241 7.76 5.07 -6.12
C MET A 241 8.91 4.47 -5.32
N ILE A 242 8.63 3.32 -4.72
CA ILE A 242 9.65 2.50 -4.08
C ILE A 242 10.63 2.03 -5.17
N PRO A 243 11.96 2.12 -4.95
CA PRO A 243 12.94 1.88 -6.01
C PRO A 243 12.85 0.50 -6.67
N GLU A 244 12.44 -0.52 -5.90
CA GLU A 244 12.28 -1.91 -6.36
C GLU A 244 10.97 -2.14 -7.14
N ASP A 245 10.03 -1.20 -7.06
CA ASP A 245 8.71 -1.33 -7.63
C ASP A 245 8.72 -1.21 -9.16
N LYS A 246 7.82 -1.94 -9.82
CA LYS A 246 7.68 -1.98 -11.27
C LYS A 246 6.21 -1.96 -11.62
N HIS A 247 5.78 -0.90 -12.29
CA HIS A 247 4.38 -0.73 -12.61
C HIS A 247 4.15 -0.56 -14.11
N ALA A 248 2.95 -0.94 -14.53
CA ALA A 248 2.44 -0.84 -15.90
C ALA A 248 2.32 0.61 -16.40
N GLN A 249 2.47 1.59 -15.51
CA GLN A 249 2.37 3.02 -15.79
C GLN A 249 3.73 3.73 -15.79
N THR A 250 4.79 3.03 -15.44
CA THR A 250 6.07 3.66 -15.14
C THR A 250 7.10 3.19 -16.16
N GLY A 251 7.65 4.16 -16.88
CA GLY A 251 8.75 4.01 -17.81
C GLY A 251 9.85 5.01 -17.47
N PHE A 252 10.62 5.41 -18.47
CA PHE A 252 11.64 6.44 -18.30
C PHE A 252 12.08 7.02 -19.65
N ARG A 253 12.68 8.21 -19.58
CA ARG A 253 13.47 8.80 -20.65
C ARG A 253 14.89 9.06 -20.15
N ILE A 254 15.83 9.32 -21.05
CA ILE A 254 17.25 9.45 -20.69
C ILE A 254 17.80 10.82 -21.06
N VAL A 255 18.90 11.18 -20.41
CA VAL A 255 19.73 12.32 -20.82
C VAL A 255 21.14 11.84 -21.16
N GLN A 256 21.77 12.53 -22.11
CA GLN A 256 23.19 12.40 -22.42
C GLN A 256 23.92 13.61 -21.82
N ALA A 257 24.44 13.45 -20.61
CA ALA A 257 25.20 14.47 -19.89
C ALA A 257 25.97 13.82 -18.73
N ASP A 258 27.05 14.48 -18.30
CA ASP A 258 27.73 14.10 -17.07
C ASP A 258 26.79 14.28 -15.86
N TYR A 259 27.11 13.59 -14.77
CA TYR A 259 26.41 13.80 -13.51
C TYR A 259 26.70 15.20 -12.98
N PRO A 260 25.71 15.91 -12.41
CA PRO A 260 25.99 17.16 -11.72
C PRO A 260 26.99 16.95 -10.58
N GLU A 261 27.86 17.94 -10.37
CA GLU A 261 28.87 17.93 -9.30
C GLU A 261 28.33 18.52 -7.98
N SER A 262 27.09 18.99 -7.98
CA SER A 262 26.43 19.54 -6.79
C SER A 262 26.25 18.48 -5.72
N GLU A 263 26.50 18.88 -4.47
CA GLU A 263 26.24 18.03 -3.31
C GLU A 263 24.72 17.83 -3.14
N PRO A 264 24.26 16.58 -2.93
CA PRO A 264 22.86 16.33 -2.60
C PRO A 264 22.45 17.05 -1.34
N LEU A 265 21.18 17.46 -1.28
CA LEU A 265 20.61 18.03 -0.07
C LEU A 265 20.73 17.03 1.08
N ALA A 266 21.21 17.52 2.22
CA ALA A 266 21.15 16.77 3.46
C ALA A 266 19.67 16.50 3.81
N VAL A 267 19.41 15.37 4.46
CA VAL A 267 18.09 15.07 5.04
C VAL A 267 17.70 16.26 5.92
N SER A 268 16.69 17.04 5.51
CA SER A 268 16.37 18.27 6.21
C SER A 268 15.84 17.94 7.60
N ALA A 269 16.26 18.71 8.61
CA ALA A 269 15.74 18.62 9.98
C ALA A 269 14.23 18.98 10.09
N GLN A 270 13.60 19.37 8.96
CA GLN A 270 12.16 19.59 8.82
C GLN A 270 11.42 18.35 8.30
N ALA A 271 12.07 17.48 7.52
CA ALA A 271 11.49 16.20 7.07
C ALA A 271 11.32 15.19 8.22
N GLU A 272 12.15 15.32 9.26
CA GLU A 272 12.06 14.56 10.49
C GLU A 272 12.30 15.53 11.65
N GLN A 273 11.24 16.03 12.29
CA GLN A 273 11.32 16.11 13.75
C GLN A 273 11.01 14.69 14.21
N PRO A 274 12.02 13.80 14.38
CA PRO A 274 11.75 12.44 14.79
C PRO A 274 10.96 12.53 16.08
N VAL A 275 9.80 11.87 16.10
CA VAL A 275 9.00 11.73 17.31
C VAL A 275 9.97 11.26 18.38
N LYS A 276 10.20 12.06 19.42
CA LYS A 276 11.15 11.69 20.47
C LYS A 276 10.58 10.49 21.21
N VAL A 277 11.01 9.29 20.84
CA VAL A 277 10.54 8.03 21.44
C VAL A 277 11.57 7.57 22.47
N PRO A 278 11.20 7.48 23.77
CA PRO A 278 12.07 6.92 24.78
C PRO A 278 12.42 5.46 24.47
N GLN A 279 13.70 5.12 24.56
CA GLN A 279 14.19 3.75 24.35
C GLN A 279 14.28 2.92 25.65
N THR A 280 13.94 3.54 26.78
CA THR A 280 13.97 2.87 28.09
C THR A 280 12.92 1.78 28.13
N LYS A 281 13.37 0.53 28.33
CA LYS A 281 12.48 -0.62 28.44
C LYS A 281 11.52 -0.48 29.61
N TYR A 282 10.24 -0.74 29.36
CA TYR A 282 9.23 -0.80 30.40
C TYR A 282 9.04 -2.22 30.91
N ASN A 283 8.87 -2.34 32.22
CA ASN A 283 8.51 -3.60 32.85
C ASN A 283 6.98 -3.74 32.89
N TRP A 284 6.40 -4.18 31.78
CA TRP A 284 4.97 -4.46 31.65
C TRP A 284 4.43 -5.40 32.73
N LYS A 285 5.24 -6.32 33.26
CA LYS A 285 4.80 -7.26 34.32
C LYS A 285 4.41 -6.56 35.62
N LYS A 286 4.95 -5.36 35.90
CA LYS A 286 4.54 -4.57 37.07
C LYS A 286 3.14 -3.99 36.95
N GLY A 287 2.64 -3.81 35.72
CA GLY A 287 1.31 -3.26 35.45
C GLY A 287 0.19 -4.29 35.48
N VAL A 288 0.51 -5.59 35.60
CA VAL A 288 -0.51 -6.66 35.55
C VAL A 288 -1.52 -6.47 36.67
N THR A 289 -2.76 -6.19 36.28
CA THR A 289 -3.89 -6.14 37.21
C THR A 289 -4.87 -7.27 36.91
N ARG A 290 -5.21 -8.03 37.95
CA ARG A 290 -6.29 -9.02 37.90
C ARG A 290 -7.63 -8.42 38.32
N LYS A 291 -7.64 -7.17 38.80
CA LYS A 291 -8.89 -6.49 39.15
C LYS A 291 -9.62 -6.12 37.86
N PRO A 292 -10.93 -6.35 37.78
CA PRO A 292 -11.72 -5.97 36.63
C PRO A 292 -11.70 -4.46 36.44
N PHE A 293 -11.47 -4.00 35.21
CA PHE A 293 -11.62 -2.60 34.85
C PHE A 293 -12.12 -2.41 33.41
N PHE A 294 -12.82 -1.29 33.21
CA PHE A 294 -13.15 -0.70 31.92
C PHE A 294 -12.95 0.81 32.06
N LEU A 295 -12.11 1.40 31.21
CA LEU A 295 -11.88 2.83 31.22
C LEU A 295 -12.76 3.51 30.17
N PRO A 296 -13.20 4.76 30.41
CA PRO A 296 -13.90 5.54 29.41
C PRO A 296 -13.13 5.59 28.08
N PRO A 297 -13.83 5.50 26.93
CA PRO A 297 -13.19 5.62 25.63
C PRO A 297 -12.61 7.02 25.42
N VAL A 298 -11.42 7.08 24.84
CA VAL A 298 -10.73 8.34 24.53
C VAL A 298 -10.37 8.42 23.04
N PRO A 299 -10.37 9.60 22.41
CA PRO A 299 -9.98 9.73 21.01
C PRO A 299 -8.48 9.48 20.83
N TYR A 300 -8.10 8.75 19.78
CA TYR A 300 -6.71 8.58 19.34
C TYR A 300 -6.42 9.22 17.97
N VAL A 301 -7.47 9.47 17.18
CA VAL A 301 -7.40 10.30 15.98
C VAL A 301 -7.57 11.76 16.41
N ILE A 302 -6.44 12.43 16.58
CA ILE A 302 -6.33 13.82 16.98
C ILE A 302 -5.65 14.57 15.84
N GLU A 303 -6.28 15.66 15.37
CA GLU A 303 -5.78 16.45 14.26
C GLU A 303 -4.32 16.94 14.50
N PRO A 304 -3.49 16.99 13.44
CA PRO A 304 -2.16 17.58 13.52
C PRO A 304 -2.17 19.03 14.02
N ALA A 305 -1.00 19.57 14.35
CA ALA A 305 -0.91 21.01 14.65
C ALA A 305 -1.18 21.82 13.37
N CYS A 306 -1.94 22.92 13.47
CA CYS A 306 -2.42 23.69 12.31
C CYS A 306 -1.32 24.12 11.32
N ASN A 307 -0.07 24.26 11.79
CA ASN A 307 1.07 24.71 10.98
C ASN A 307 2.08 23.59 10.69
N SER A 308 1.71 22.31 10.87
CA SER A 308 2.64 21.20 10.68
C SER A 308 2.85 20.80 9.22
N GLY A 309 2.02 21.29 8.29
CA GLY A 309 2.05 20.88 6.88
C GLY A 309 1.67 19.41 6.65
N ILE A 310 1.14 18.73 7.66
CA ILE A 310 0.76 17.31 7.57
C ILE A 310 -0.66 17.23 7.02
N PRO A 311 -0.89 16.51 5.91
CA PRO A 311 -2.23 16.32 5.38
C PRO A 311 -3.15 15.62 6.40
N PHE A 312 -4.33 16.20 6.63
CA PHE A 312 -5.38 15.60 7.44
C PHE A 312 -6.73 15.82 6.75
N TYR A 313 -7.31 14.73 6.25
CA TYR A 313 -8.51 14.76 5.45
C TYR A 313 -9.76 14.38 6.26
N ARG A 314 -10.92 14.55 5.64
CA ARG A 314 -12.23 14.33 6.30
C ARG A 314 -12.49 12.89 6.73
N HIS A 315 -11.87 11.90 6.06
CA HIS A 315 -12.12 10.48 6.31
C HIS A 315 -10.88 9.81 6.88
N ASN A 316 -10.99 9.33 8.13
CA ASN A 316 -9.90 8.73 8.90
C ASN A 316 -10.29 7.33 9.32
N HIS A 317 -9.63 6.30 8.77
CA HIS A 317 -10.21 4.96 8.75
C HIS A 317 -9.16 3.83 8.68
N GLN A 318 -9.64 2.57 8.73
CA GLN A 318 -8.81 1.35 8.78
C GLN A 318 -7.63 1.41 9.77
N PRO A 319 -7.91 1.47 11.08
CA PRO A 319 -6.84 1.60 12.05
C PRO A 319 -6.09 0.29 12.31
N ALA A 320 -4.88 0.40 12.85
CA ALA A 320 -4.13 -0.66 13.48
C ALA A 320 -3.50 -0.15 14.79
N ILE A 321 -3.29 -1.02 15.77
CA ILE A 321 -2.70 -0.66 17.06
C ILE A 321 -1.73 -1.75 17.53
N THR A 322 -0.63 -1.34 18.15
CA THR A 322 0.29 -2.24 18.84
C THR A 322 0.84 -1.60 20.13
N TRP A 323 1.41 -2.41 21.01
CA TRP A 323 2.18 -1.93 22.17
C TRP A 323 3.68 -1.93 21.85
N CYS A 324 4.43 -1.06 22.51
CA CYS A 324 5.89 -0.92 22.32
C CYS A 324 6.67 -1.39 23.57
N PRO A 325 7.89 -1.91 23.44
CA PRO A 325 8.71 -2.33 24.58
C PRO A 325 8.97 -1.25 25.65
N ASN A 326 8.93 0.03 25.28
CA ASN A 326 9.10 1.18 26.17
C ASN A 326 7.85 1.54 27.00
N GLY A 327 6.73 0.83 26.83
CA GLY A 327 5.49 1.10 27.55
C GLY A 327 4.47 1.92 26.78
N ASP A 328 4.82 2.43 25.60
CA ASP A 328 3.91 3.20 24.76
C ASP A 328 2.93 2.27 24.01
N LEU A 329 1.83 2.87 23.52
CA LEU A 329 1.06 2.31 22.41
C LEU A 329 1.30 3.14 21.15
N LEU A 330 1.24 2.48 20.01
CA LEU A 330 1.30 3.10 18.69
C LEU A 330 0.05 2.69 17.91
N ALA A 331 -0.69 3.68 17.42
CA ALA A 331 -1.82 3.47 16.52
C ALA A 331 -1.57 4.18 15.19
N ILE A 332 -2.02 3.58 14.09
CA ILE A 332 -1.98 4.15 12.74
C ILE A 332 -3.33 3.98 12.05
N TRP A 333 -3.61 4.83 11.08
CA TRP A 333 -4.82 4.80 10.25
C TRP A 333 -4.54 5.58 8.95
N PHE A 334 -5.32 5.35 7.90
CA PHE A 334 -5.23 6.22 6.73
C PHE A 334 -6.12 7.46 6.90
N SER A 335 -5.68 8.59 6.35
CA SER A 335 -6.47 9.81 6.17
C SER A 335 -6.63 10.06 4.67
N ALA A 336 -7.86 10.25 4.19
CA ALA A 336 -8.17 10.50 2.78
C ALA A 336 -9.42 11.36 2.59
N ASN A 337 -9.58 11.97 1.41
CA ASN A 337 -10.85 12.57 1.00
C ASN A 337 -11.77 11.52 0.37
N GLU A 338 -11.19 10.59 -0.36
CA GLU A 338 -11.84 9.44 -1.00
C GLU A 338 -10.97 8.19 -0.81
N GLU A 339 -11.57 7.03 -0.55
CA GLU A 339 -10.80 5.81 -0.25
C GLU A 339 -10.02 5.29 -1.47
N ASN A 340 -10.44 5.63 -2.70
CA ASN A 340 -9.74 5.33 -3.95
C ASN A 340 -8.76 6.44 -4.37
N GLY A 341 -8.62 7.48 -3.54
CA GLY A 341 -7.77 8.63 -3.80
C GLY A 341 -6.28 8.30 -3.70
N ARG A 342 -5.46 9.10 -4.39
CA ARG A 342 -3.99 8.99 -4.35
C ARG A 342 -3.36 9.99 -3.39
N GLU A 343 -4.14 10.91 -2.84
CA GLU A 343 -3.74 11.85 -1.79
C GLU A 343 -3.59 11.17 -0.42
N MET A 344 -4.18 9.98 -0.27
CA MET A 344 -4.26 9.22 0.98
C MET A 344 -2.89 9.11 1.67
N VAL A 345 -2.85 9.43 2.96
CA VAL A 345 -1.65 9.28 3.83
C VAL A 345 -1.93 8.30 4.96
N VAL A 346 -0.91 7.60 5.46
CA VAL A 346 -1.01 6.86 6.72
C VAL A 346 -0.50 7.79 7.83
N LEU A 347 -1.38 8.10 8.77
CA LEU A 347 -1.08 8.88 9.97
C LEU A 347 -0.90 7.95 11.16
N GLY A 348 -0.21 8.44 12.18
CA GLY A 348 -0.05 7.73 13.44
C GLY A 348 -0.07 8.64 14.65
N SER A 349 -0.40 8.06 15.80
CA SER A 349 -0.33 8.72 17.10
C SER A 349 0.17 7.75 18.15
N ARG A 350 0.68 8.29 19.27
CA ARG A 350 1.17 7.50 20.40
C ARG A 350 0.40 7.82 21.67
N LEU A 351 0.15 6.79 22.46
CA LEU A 351 -0.19 6.95 23.87
C LEU A 351 1.08 6.65 24.67
N ARG A 352 1.63 7.68 25.30
CA ARG A 352 2.84 7.51 26.11
C ARG A 352 2.56 6.68 27.33
N LYS A 353 3.55 5.90 27.75
CA LYS A 353 3.51 5.18 29.03
C LYS A 353 3.06 6.10 30.16
N GLY A 354 1.97 5.75 30.84
CA GLY A 354 1.40 6.50 31.95
C GLY A 354 0.62 7.77 31.55
N GLY A 355 0.51 8.06 30.25
CA GLY A 355 -0.32 9.13 29.73
C GLY A 355 -1.79 8.71 29.61
N GLU A 356 -2.68 9.70 29.69
CA GLU A 356 -4.13 9.49 29.57
C GLU A 356 -4.67 9.88 28.19
N THR A 357 -3.94 10.74 27.46
CA THR A 357 -4.32 11.29 26.16
C THR A 357 -3.30 10.89 25.08
N TRP A 358 -3.80 10.61 23.88
CA TRP A 358 -2.95 10.39 22.71
C TRP A 358 -2.29 11.69 22.26
N GLU A 359 -1.11 11.57 21.64
CA GLU A 359 -0.47 12.66 20.93
C GLU A 359 -1.27 13.06 19.67
N LYS A 360 -1.05 14.28 19.17
CA LYS A 360 -1.56 14.70 17.87
C LYS A 360 -1.01 13.80 16.77
N ALA A 361 -1.79 13.61 15.71
CA ALA A 361 -1.37 12.80 14.58
C ALA A 361 -0.11 13.36 13.91
N SER A 362 0.79 12.46 13.54
CA SER A 362 1.96 12.74 12.71
C SER A 362 1.90 11.90 11.44
N LEU A 363 2.53 12.36 10.35
CA LEU A 363 2.73 11.53 9.16
C LEU A 363 3.53 10.28 9.54
N PHE A 364 2.98 9.09 9.28
CA PHE A 364 3.62 7.82 9.61
C PHE A 364 4.22 7.15 8.37
N PHE A 365 3.47 7.15 7.26
CA PHE A 365 3.94 6.57 6.00
C PHE A 365 3.14 7.12 4.82
N LYS A 366 3.82 7.39 3.71
CA LYS A 366 3.20 7.79 2.44
C LYS A 366 4.17 7.56 1.30
N VAL A 367 3.77 6.79 0.30
CA VAL A 367 4.38 6.88 -1.03
C VAL A 367 3.65 8.00 -1.80
N PRO A 368 4.32 9.11 -2.15
CA PRO A 368 3.71 10.26 -2.85
C PRO A 368 2.84 9.84 -4.04
N ASP A 369 1.62 10.37 -4.09
CA ASP A 369 0.63 10.07 -5.13
C ASP A 369 0.36 8.59 -5.40
N ARG A 370 0.44 7.75 -4.36
CA ARG A 370 -0.03 6.35 -4.37
C ARG A 370 -1.21 6.14 -3.44
N ASN A 371 -2.14 5.26 -3.79
CA ASN A 371 -3.15 4.82 -2.83
C ASN A 371 -2.47 3.96 -1.76
N MET A 372 -2.79 4.20 -0.49
CA MET A 372 -2.13 3.58 0.68
C MET A 372 -3.08 2.68 1.47
N THR A 373 -4.14 2.16 0.84
CA THR A 373 -5.21 1.42 1.53
C THR A 373 -4.69 0.14 2.17
N GLY A 374 -5.17 -0.13 3.38
CA GLY A 374 -4.84 -1.30 4.16
C GLY A 374 -3.53 -1.12 4.94
N SER A 375 -3.63 -1.17 6.27
CA SER A 375 -2.48 -1.07 7.18
C SER A 375 -2.58 -2.10 8.31
N SER A 376 -1.44 -2.61 8.74
CA SER A 376 -1.32 -3.45 9.94
C SER A 376 -0.06 -3.09 10.74
N LEU A 377 -0.17 -3.21 12.06
CA LEU A 377 0.95 -3.14 12.99
C LEU A 377 1.02 -4.44 13.77
N PHE A 378 2.23 -4.98 13.90
CA PHE A 378 2.48 -6.22 14.61
C PHE A 378 3.71 -6.08 15.51
N ASN A 379 3.64 -6.62 16.73
CA ASN A 379 4.78 -6.74 17.63
C ASN A 379 5.04 -8.23 17.87
N ASP A 380 6.26 -8.68 17.61
CA ASP A 380 6.65 -10.10 17.70
C ASP A 380 6.94 -10.60 19.12
N GLY A 381 6.68 -9.77 20.13
CA GLY A 381 6.94 -10.05 21.55
C GLY A 381 8.41 -10.00 21.94
N GLN A 382 9.33 -9.84 20.98
CA GLN A 382 10.79 -9.84 21.17
C GLN A 382 11.39 -8.44 21.01
N GLY A 383 10.55 -7.44 20.76
CA GLY A 383 10.96 -6.04 20.67
C GLY A 383 11.02 -5.49 19.26
N ARG A 384 10.64 -6.30 18.26
CA ARG A 384 10.52 -5.87 16.87
C ARG A 384 9.07 -5.55 16.53
N LEU A 385 8.88 -4.43 15.87
CA LEU A 385 7.62 -4.00 15.29
C LEU A 385 7.66 -4.18 13.78
N LEU A 386 6.60 -4.73 13.21
CA LEU A 386 6.37 -4.79 11.77
C LEU A 386 5.21 -3.86 11.41
N HIS A 387 5.39 -3.15 10.30
CA HIS A 387 4.34 -2.40 9.64
C HIS A 387 4.14 -2.98 8.24
N LEU A 388 2.92 -3.38 7.92
CA LEU A 388 2.54 -3.89 6.60
C LEU A 388 1.49 -2.96 5.99
N ASN A 389 1.59 -2.69 4.69
CA ASN A 389 0.66 -1.79 4.00
C ASN A 389 0.42 -2.22 2.54
N GLY A 390 -0.77 -1.95 2.02
CA GLY A 390 -1.03 -1.99 0.57
C GLY A 390 -0.56 -0.69 -0.10
N VAL A 391 -0.03 -0.77 -1.32
CA VAL A 391 0.39 0.41 -2.10
C VAL A 391 -0.04 0.23 -3.56
N GLU A 392 -0.67 1.24 -4.15
CA GLU A 392 -1.11 1.18 -5.55
C GLU A 392 -0.80 2.44 -6.36
N ALA A 393 -0.34 2.23 -7.60
CA ALA A 393 0.09 3.27 -8.53
C ALA A 393 -0.95 3.70 -9.55
N SER A 394 -1.86 2.82 -10.00
CA SER A 394 -2.79 3.13 -11.09
C SER A 394 -4.21 3.42 -10.68
N GLY A 395 -4.64 2.95 -9.52
CA GLY A 395 -6.06 2.86 -9.25
C GLY A 395 -6.45 2.73 -7.79
N ASP A 396 -7.69 2.25 -7.67
CA ASP A 396 -8.40 1.93 -6.45
C ASP A 396 -7.65 0.88 -5.58
N TRP A 397 -8.17 0.55 -4.40
CA TRP A 397 -7.63 -0.48 -3.50
C TRP A 397 -7.78 -1.94 -4.00
N GLN A 398 -8.09 -2.15 -5.29
CA GLN A 398 -8.30 -3.49 -5.85
C GLN A 398 -6.98 -4.23 -6.04
N ASN A 399 -6.07 -3.63 -6.80
CA ASN A 399 -4.79 -4.20 -7.18
C ASN A 399 -3.76 -3.45 -6.37
N LEU A 400 -3.04 -4.12 -5.48
CA LEU A 400 -2.08 -3.49 -4.59
C LEU A 400 -0.79 -4.30 -4.64
N ALA A 401 0.35 -3.65 -4.49
CA ALA A 401 1.53 -4.31 -3.94
C ALA A 401 1.43 -4.32 -2.41
N MET A 402 2.10 -5.27 -1.76
CA MET A 402 2.29 -5.25 -0.31
C MET A 402 3.72 -4.88 0.03
N ILE A 403 3.86 -3.99 1.02
CA ILE A 403 5.16 -3.59 1.58
C ILE A 403 5.26 -3.99 3.05
N GLN A 404 6.49 -4.13 3.53
CA GLN A 404 6.79 -4.24 4.95
C GLN A 404 7.91 -3.27 5.35
N ARG A 405 7.81 -2.75 6.58
CA ARG A 405 8.84 -1.98 7.28
C ARG A 405 9.02 -2.55 8.68
N GLU A 406 10.22 -2.44 9.22
CA GLU A 406 10.53 -2.95 10.56
C GLU A 406 11.10 -1.86 11.46
N SER A 407 10.85 -1.96 12.76
CA SER A 407 11.47 -1.12 13.79
C SER A 407 11.91 -1.96 14.98
N THR A 408 13.09 -1.65 15.52
CA THR A 408 13.66 -2.28 16.72
C THR A 408 13.92 -1.28 17.85
N ASP A 409 13.50 -0.02 17.67
CA ASP A 409 13.69 1.10 18.57
C ASP A 409 12.35 1.70 19.02
N ASN A 410 11.41 0.81 19.34
CA ASN A 410 10.06 1.17 19.79
C ASN A 410 9.25 1.98 18.76
N GLY A 411 9.57 1.91 17.47
CA GLY A 411 8.92 2.67 16.40
C GLY A 411 9.38 4.12 16.31
N ALA A 412 10.62 4.41 16.72
CA ALA A 412 11.23 5.73 16.55
C ALA A 412 11.73 5.90 15.12
N THR A 413 12.40 4.88 14.61
CA THR A 413 12.82 4.76 13.21
C THR A 413 12.28 3.47 12.61
N TRP A 414 12.22 3.43 11.28
CA TRP A 414 11.73 2.30 10.52
C TRP A 414 12.65 2.05 9.34
N SER A 415 12.83 0.79 8.97
CA SER A 415 13.55 0.42 7.75
C SER A 415 12.92 1.06 6.51
N ALA A 416 13.70 1.10 5.43
CA ALA A 416 13.15 1.31 4.10
C ALA A 416 12.03 0.28 3.82
N PRO A 417 10.97 0.67 3.10
CA PRO A 417 9.93 -0.26 2.70
C PRO A 417 10.53 -1.30 1.75
N HIS A 418 10.21 -2.57 1.96
CA HIS A 418 10.51 -3.63 1.00
C HIS A 418 9.21 -4.24 0.49
N LEU A 419 9.17 -4.53 -0.81
CA LEU A 419 8.03 -5.22 -1.42
C LEU A 419 8.05 -6.70 -0.99
N ILE A 420 6.95 -7.16 -0.42
CA ILE A 420 6.75 -8.55 -0.01
C ILE A 420 5.78 -9.31 -0.92
N ALA A 421 4.97 -8.57 -1.70
CA ALA A 421 4.14 -9.10 -2.78
C ALA A 421 4.01 -8.00 -3.86
N PRO A 422 4.94 -7.93 -4.84
CA PRO A 422 5.08 -6.82 -5.79
C PRO A 422 4.10 -6.86 -6.97
N GLU A 423 3.23 -7.86 -7.09
CA GLU A 423 2.55 -8.16 -8.35
C GLU A 423 1.44 -7.18 -8.75
N HIS A 424 1.10 -6.21 -7.88
CA HIS A 424 -0.03 -5.28 -8.05
C HIS A 424 -1.31 -6.01 -8.43
N THR A 425 -1.85 -6.79 -7.49
CA THR A 425 -2.98 -7.69 -7.72
C THR A 425 -3.97 -7.67 -6.56
N LYS A 426 -5.11 -8.35 -6.76
CA LYS A 426 -6.10 -8.61 -5.71
C LYS A 426 -5.46 -9.38 -4.55
N ARG A 427 -6.20 -9.51 -3.44
CA ARG A 427 -5.75 -10.27 -2.25
C ARG A 427 -4.63 -9.59 -1.45
N HIS A 428 -4.29 -8.34 -1.77
CA HIS A 428 -3.20 -7.57 -1.16
C HIS A 428 -3.70 -6.38 -0.30
N GLN A 429 -5.02 -6.19 -0.17
CA GLN A 429 -5.59 -5.17 0.72
C GLN A 429 -5.42 -5.59 2.18
N VAL A 430 -4.38 -5.08 2.84
CA VAL A 430 -4.00 -5.43 4.21
C VAL A 430 -5.14 -5.16 5.20
N ILE A 431 -5.44 -6.15 6.05
CA ILE A 431 -6.37 -6.02 7.18
C ILE A 431 -5.55 -6.03 8.48
N ALA A 432 -5.83 -5.10 9.39
CA ALA A 432 -5.20 -5.11 10.71
C ALA A 432 -5.55 -6.40 11.47
N GLY A 433 -4.56 -7.02 12.13
CA GLY A 433 -4.74 -8.28 12.87
C GLY A 433 -3.76 -9.37 12.48
N THR A 434 -2.52 -9.01 12.15
CA THR A 434 -1.44 -9.98 11.95
C THR A 434 -1.26 -10.83 13.21
N ILE A 435 -1.17 -12.15 13.05
CA ILE A 435 -0.94 -13.07 14.17
C ILE A 435 0.39 -13.80 14.01
N GLN A 436 0.91 -14.30 15.14
CA GLN A 436 1.97 -15.30 15.15
C GLN A 436 1.41 -16.65 15.57
N THR A 437 1.71 -17.69 14.78
CA THR A 437 1.34 -19.08 15.08
C THR A 437 2.28 -19.66 16.15
N ARG A 438 1.94 -20.83 16.71
CA ARG A 438 2.80 -21.53 17.69
C ARG A 438 4.15 -21.96 17.10
N GLU A 439 4.19 -22.23 15.80
CA GLU A 439 5.39 -22.54 15.03
C GLU A 439 6.28 -21.30 14.81
N GLY A 440 5.77 -20.11 15.15
CA GLY A 440 6.44 -18.83 14.97
C GLY A 440 6.23 -18.21 13.60
N TRP A 441 5.29 -18.72 12.79
CA TRP A 441 4.95 -18.16 11.48
C TRP A 441 4.09 -16.91 11.66
N TYR A 442 4.20 -15.95 10.75
CA TYR A 442 3.33 -14.79 10.70
C TYR A 442 2.23 -15.00 9.68
N ILE A 443 1.00 -14.63 10.04
CA ILE A 443 -0.14 -14.66 9.14
C ILE A 443 -0.73 -13.26 9.06
N GLN A 444 -0.74 -12.69 7.86
CA GLN A 444 -1.30 -11.39 7.55
C GLN A 444 -2.62 -11.57 6.79
N PRO A 445 -3.78 -11.22 7.37
CA PRO A 445 -5.05 -11.23 6.65
C PRO A 445 -5.13 -10.07 5.63
N CYS A 446 -5.73 -10.33 4.48
CA CYS A 446 -6.01 -9.33 3.44
C CYS A 446 -7.43 -9.52 2.88
N ASP A 447 -8.06 -8.48 2.32
CA ASP A 447 -9.30 -8.69 1.54
C ASP A 447 -8.93 -9.31 0.20
N ALA A 448 -9.69 -10.34 -0.23
CA ALA A 448 -9.42 -11.07 -1.46
C ALA A 448 -9.79 -10.29 -2.73
N GLY A 449 -10.57 -9.22 -2.58
CA GLY A 449 -10.95 -8.29 -3.63
C GLY A 449 -11.65 -7.06 -3.04
N PRO A 450 -11.93 -6.04 -3.88
CA PRO A 450 -12.46 -4.75 -3.44
C PRO A 450 -13.98 -4.77 -3.16
N GLY A 451 -14.68 -5.83 -3.59
CA GLY A 451 -16.11 -6.01 -3.40
C GLY A 451 -16.48 -6.45 -2.00
N SER A 452 -17.70 -6.13 -1.57
CA SER A 452 -18.20 -6.47 -0.23
C SER A 452 -18.39 -7.98 0.02
N HIS A 453 -18.25 -8.80 -1.02
CA HIS A 453 -18.51 -10.24 -1.01
C HIS A 453 -17.34 -11.06 -1.57
N ASP A 454 -16.19 -10.44 -1.88
CA ASP A 454 -15.09 -11.12 -2.58
C ASP A 454 -14.33 -12.12 -1.68
N GLY A 455 -14.54 -12.04 -0.36
CA GLY A 455 -13.88 -12.90 0.62
C GLY A 455 -12.56 -12.32 1.14
N ALA A 456 -11.85 -13.10 1.96
CA ALA A 456 -10.56 -12.69 2.53
C ALA A 456 -9.46 -13.73 2.27
N ALA A 457 -8.24 -13.24 2.11
CA ALA A 457 -7.01 -13.96 1.87
C ALA A 457 -6.12 -13.93 3.10
N ILE A 458 -5.08 -14.78 3.10
CA ILE A 458 -3.98 -14.69 4.05
C ILE A 458 -2.65 -14.75 3.33
N HIS A 459 -1.66 -14.06 3.87
CA HIS A 459 -0.26 -14.15 3.47
C HIS A 459 0.55 -14.71 4.63
N ILE A 460 1.45 -15.65 4.35
CA ILE A 460 2.15 -16.41 5.39
C ILE A 460 3.65 -16.22 5.25
N SER A 461 4.29 -15.82 6.34
CA SER A 461 5.74 -15.85 6.46
C SER A 461 6.20 -16.91 7.45
N LYS A 462 7.04 -17.83 6.98
CA LYS A 462 7.60 -18.91 7.81
C LYS A 462 9.00 -18.60 8.35
N ASP A 463 9.57 -17.45 7.96
CA ASP A 463 10.94 -17.05 8.23
C ASP A 463 11.04 -15.68 8.92
N LYS A 464 10.00 -15.34 9.69
CA LYS A 464 9.89 -14.13 10.50
C LYS A 464 9.85 -12.84 9.68
N GLY A 465 9.12 -12.85 8.57
CA GLY A 465 8.81 -11.69 7.74
C GLY A 465 9.80 -11.46 6.60
N LYS A 466 10.72 -12.39 6.31
CA LYS A 466 11.68 -12.21 5.21
C LYS A 466 11.08 -12.56 3.87
N THR A 467 10.26 -13.61 3.83
CA THR A 467 9.48 -14.01 2.65
C THR A 467 8.04 -14.26 3.04
N TRP A 468 7.14 -14.03 2.09
CA TRP A 468 5.69 -14.18 2.25
C TRP A 468 5.13 -15.00 1.09
N SER A 469 4.08 -15.77 1.36
CA SER A 469 3.36 -16.56 0.35
C SER A 469 1.87 -16.56 0.60
N ASP A 470 1.08 -16.35 -0.45
CA ASP A 470 -0.36 -16.61 -0.48
C ASP A 470 -0.59 -18.11 -0.76
N PRO A 471 -1.32 -18.86 0.10
CA PRO A 471 -1.57 -20.29 -0.11
C PRO A 471 -2.62 -20.58 -1.19
N TRP A 472 -3.20 -19.55 -1.83
CA TRP A 472 -4.23 -19.68 -2.86
C TRP A 472 -3.75 -20.48 -4.08
N ASP A 473 -4.63 -21.34 -4.58
CA ASP A 473 -4.41 -22.22 -5.72
C ASP A 473 -5.04 -21.72 -7.03
N GLY A 474 -5.63 -20.53 -7.01
CA GLY A 474 -6.30 -19.91 -8.16
C GLY A 474 -7.78 -20.25 -8.31
N GLN A 475 -8.33 -21.19 -7.53
CA GLN A 475 -9.74 -21.58 -7.65
C GLN A 475 -10.66 -20.53 -7.03
N PRO A 476 -11.83 -20.24 -7.63
CA PRO A 476 -12.83 -19.36 -7.02
C PRO A 476 -13.46 -20.01 -5.77
N ALA A 477 -14.00 -19.18 -4.87
CA ALA A 477 -14.74 -19.66 -3.70
C ALA A 477 -16.24 -19.50 -3.88
N GLU A 478 -17.01 -20.54 -3.50
CA GLU A 478 -18.45 -20.48 -3.35
C GLU A 478 -18.80 -20.59 -1.86
N PHE A 479 -19.40 -19.55 -1.29
CA PHE A 479 -19.69 -19.50 0.14
C PHE A 479 -21.05 -20.13 0.44
N LYS A 480 -21.05 -21.39 0.90
CA LYS A 480 -22.24 -22.11 1.33
C LYS A 480 -22.01 -22.86 2.63
N PRO A 481 -23.04 -23.04 3.48
CA PRO A 481 -22.90 -23.81 4.73
C PRO A 481 -22.38 -25.22 4.47
N ASN A 482 -21.37 -25.64 5.24
CA ASN A 482 -20.64 -26.91 5.11
C ASN A 482 -19.91 -27.11 3.77
N GLY A 483 -19.87 -26.09 2.91
CA GLY A 483 -19.08 -26.10 1.69
C GLY A 483 -17.60 -25.85 1.96
N THR A 484 -16.77 -26.14 0.96
CA THR A 484 -15.34 -25.83 0.96
C THR A 484 -14.97 -24.85 -0.14
N GLY A 485 -13.89 -24.10 0.05
CA GLY A 485 -13.28 -23.28 -0.99
C GLY A 485 -11.92 -22.75 -0.58
N SER A 486 -11.31 -21.94 -1.44
CA SER A 486 -9.90 -21.51 -1.35
C SER A 486 -9.71 -20.13 -0.70
N THR A 487 -10.79 -19.48 -0.25
CA THR A 487 -10.82 -18.11 0.27
C THR A 487 -11.73 -18.05 1.49
N ILE A 488 -11.41 -17.22 2.49
CA ILE A 488 -12.25 -17.05 3.69
C ILE A 488 -13.59 -16.43 3.28
N ALA A 489 -14.69 -16.97 3.80
CA ALA A 489 -16.02 -16.41 3.58
C ALA A 489 -16.18 -15.06 4.28
N GLY A 490 -16.27 -13.99 3.48
CA GLY A 490 -16.46 -12.61 3.95
C GLY A 490 -15.16 -11.80 3.93
N ILE A 491 -15.28 -10.49 4.06
CA ILE A 491 -14.19 -9.51 4.02
C ILE A 491 -13.86 -8.98 5.43
N HIS A 492 -12.72 -8.32 5.59
CA HIS A 492 -12.24 -7.75 6.85
C HIS A 492 -12.21 -8.77 7.99
N THR A 493 -11.63 -9.92 7.67
CA THR A 493 -11.57 -11.08 8.56
C THR A 493 -10.69 -10.85 9.78
N GLY A 494 -11.11 -11.40 10.92
CA GLY A 494 -10.24 -11.69 12.05
C GLY A 494 -9.87 -13.18 12.04
N ILE A 495 -8.62 -13.51 12.41
CA ILE A 495 -8.09 -14.87 12.33
C ILE A 495 -7.31 -15.25 13.58
N VAL A 496 -7.41 -16.51 14.01
CA VAL A 496 -6.63 -17.10 15.09
C VAL A 496 -6.22 -18.53 14.76
N GLN A 497 -5.09 -18.99 15.32
CA GLN A 497 -4.74 -20.41 15.32
C GLN A 497 -5.35 -21.11 16.54
N LEU A 498 -6.02 -22.24 16.31
CA LEU A 498 -6.58 -23.13 17.32
C LEU A 498 -5.52 -24.02 17.95
N MET A 499 -5.81 -24.63 19.11
CA MET A 499 -4.92 -25.54 19.85
C MET A 499 -4.46 -26.76 19.05
N ASN A 500 -5.28 -27.23 18.12
CA ASN A 500 -4.95 -28.35 17.23
C ASN A 500 -4.15 -27.94 15.97
N GLY A 501 -3.85 -26.64 15.79
CA GLY A 501 -3.12 -26.12 14.63
C GLY A 501 -4.00 -25.58 13.50
N ASP A 502 -5.31 -25.84 13.54
CA ASP A 502 -6.27 -25.31 12.56
C ASP A 502 -6.37 -23.78 12.66
N LEU A 503 -6.79 -23.13 11.58
CA LEU A 503 -7.10 -21.70 11.57
C LEU A 503 -8.61 -21.50 11.67
N LEU A 504 -9.04 -20.58 12.54
CA LEU A 504 -10.42 -20.12 12.65
C LEU A 504 -10.49 -18.65 12.24
N ALA A 505 -11.41 -18.35 11.34
CA ALA A 505 -11.68 -17.00 10.86
C ALA A 505 -13.16 -16.63 10.96
N LEU A 506 -13.43 -15.37 11.28
CA LEU A 506 -14.76 -14.75 11.27
C LEU A 506 -14.66 -13.45 10.45
N ALA A 507 -15.66 -13.15 9.63
CA ALA A 507 -15.59 -12.01 8.70
C ALA A 507 -16.93 -11.30 8.48
N ARG A 508 -16.88 -10.16 7.79
CA ARG A 508 -18.04 -9.34 7.41
C ARG A 508 -18.60 -9.76 6.05
N GLY A 509 -19.92 -9.66 5.87
CA GLY A 509 -20.58 -10.04 4.62
C GLY A 509 -20.64 -11.55 4.44
N ASN A 510 -21.02 -12.02 3.24
CA ASN A 510 -21.16 -13.45 2.91
C ASN A 510 -21.84 -14.28 4.01
N SER A 511 -22.91 -13.71 4.59
CA SER A 511 -23.60 -14.31 5.73
C SER A 511 -24.24 -15.64 5.34
N LEU A 512 -24.12 -16.62 6.23
CA LEU A 512 -24.56 -17.99 5.98
C LEU A 512 -25.81 -18.29 6.79
N PRO A 513 -26.85 -18.93 6.20
CA PRO A 513 -28.03 -19.32 6.95
C PRO A 513 -27.69 -20.44 7.95
N ASP A 514 -28.17 -20.30 9.19
CA ASP A 514 -28.18 -21.39 10.16
C ASP A 514 -29.28 -22.43 9.85
N ALA A 515 -29.42 -23.44 10.70
CA ALA A 515 -30.42 -24.50 10.53
C ALA A 515 -31.88 -23.99 10.48
N ASN A 516 -32.15 -22.78 11.00
CA ASN A 516 -33.45 -22.14 10.98
C ASN A 516 -33.57 -21.10 9.84
N GLY A 517 -32.57 -21.00 8.96
CA GLY A 517 -32.54 -20.03 7.87
C GLY A 517 -32.15 -18.61 8.28
N VAL A 518 -31.75 -18.39 9.54
CA VAL A 518 -31.31 -17.06 10.00
C VAL A 518 -29.88 -16.81 9.52
N LEU A 519 -29.65 -15.69 8.83
CA LEU A 519 -28.31 -15.32 8.38
C LEU A 519 -27.40 -15.02 9.56
N ARG A 520 -26.21 -15.62 9.54
CA ARG A 520 -25.18 -15.49 10.56
C ARG A 520 -23.87 -15.00 9.97
N MET A 521 -23.04 -14.40 10.82
CA MET A 521 -21.66 -14.10 10.49
C MET A 521 -20.95 -15.40 10.04
N PRO A 522 -20.27 -15.39 8.88
CA PRO A 522 -19.57 -16.58 8.40
C PRO A 522 -18.38 -16.92 9.29
N MET A 523 -18.25 -18.20 9.62
CA MET A 523 -17.07 -18.80 10.24
C MET A 523 -16.38 -19.70 9.22
N SER A 524 -15.08 -19.52 9.04
CA SER A 524 -14.26 -20.34 8.14
C SER A 524 -13.20 -21.09 8.95
N ILE A 525 -13.07 -22.40 8.73
CA ILE A 525 -12.04 -23.24 9.36
C ILE A 525 -11.11 -23.79 8.28
N SER A 526 -9.80 -23.62 8.45
CA SER A 526 -8.79 -24.27 7.60
C SER A 526 -7.96 -25.26 8.39
N LYS A 527 -7.77 -26.45 7.82
CA LYS A 527 -6.95 -27.54 8.39
C LYS A 527 -5.59 -27.71 7.69
N ASP A 528 -5.33 -26.89 6.67
CA ASP A 528 -4.20 -27.00 5.76
C ASP A 528 -3.46 -25.66 5.61
N MET A 529 -3.54 -24.81 6.64
CA MET A 529 -2.88 -23.52 6.74
C MET A 529 -3.31 -22.55 5.60
N GLY A 530 -4.62 -22.49 5.38
CA GLY A 530 -5.30 -21.52 4.53
C GLY A 530 -5.37 -21.88 3.05
N LYS A 531 -4.93 -23.08 2.64
CA LYS A 531 -5.11 -23.55 1.25
C LYS A 531 -6.59 -23.81 0.95
N SER A 532 -7.31 -24.38 1.91
CA SER A 532 -8.75 -24.59 1.84
C SER A 532 -9.44 -24.24 3.16
N TRP A 533 -10.71 -23.88 3.03
CA TRP A 533 -11.58 -23.41 4.11
C TRP A 533 -12.90 -24.13 4.05
N THR A 534 -13.41 -24.58 5.19
CA THR A 534 -14.78 -25.08 5.35
C THR A 534 -15.63 -24.02 6.06
N TYR A 535 -16.84 -23.78 5.56
CA TYR A 535 -17.67 -22.66 6.02
C TYR A 535 -18.83 -23.10 6.89
N TYR A 536 -19.10 -22.33 7.94
CA TYR A 536 -20.16 -22.58 8.92
C TYR A 536 -20.88 -21.28 9.26
N ALA A 537 -22.20 -21.37 9.49
CA ALA A 537 -22.94 -20.30 10.16
C ALA A 537 -22.51 -20.26 11.64
N SER A 538 -21.94 -19.14 12.09
CA SER A 538 -21.63 -18.95 13.52
C SER A 538 -22.90 -18.66 14.34
N GLU A 539 -22.79 -18.55 15.66
CA GLU A 539 -23.91 -18.07 16.48
C GLU A 539 -24.12 -16.54 16.40
N PHE A 540 -23.19 -15.82 15.76
CA PHE A 540 -23.14 -14.36 15.82
C PHE A 540 -23.98 -13.68 14.73
N PRO A 541 -24.57 -12.51 15.05
CA PRO A 541 -25.24 -11.69 14.05
C PRO A 541 -24.26 -11.23 12.97
N PRO A 542 -24.72 -11.09 11.72
CA PRO A 542 -23.91 -10.55 10.64
C PRO A 542 -23.63 -9.05 10.85
N ILE A 543 -22.46 -8.61 10.40
CA ILE A 543 -22.06 -7.19 10.37
C ILE A 543 -21.95 -6.70 8.91
N ASP A 544 -21.98 -5.38 8.71
CA ASP A 544 -22.07 -4.76 7.38
C ASP A 544 -21.17 -3.50 7.25
N GLY A 545 -21.22 -2.79 6.13
CA GLY A 545 -20.33 -1.68 5.77
C GLY A 545 -20.14 -0.65 6.90
N GLY A 546 -18.91 -0.23 7.13
CA GLY A 546 -18.56 0.63 8.28
C GLY A 546 -18.33 -0.15 9.58
N GLN A 547 -18.48 -1.48 9.59
CA GLN A 547 -18.10 -2.34 10.71
C GLN A 547 -16.93 -3.25 10.30
N ARG A 548 -16.00 -3.50 11.20
CA ARG A 548 -14.98 -4.57 11.13
C ARG A 548 -14.85 -5.19 12.51
N LEU A 549 -14.73 -6.51 12.59
CA LEU A 549 -14.58 -7.22 13.86
C LEU A 549 -13.11 -7.36 14.29
N VAL A 550 -12.91 -7.78 15.53
CA VAL A 550 -11.62 -8.27 16.04
C VAL A 550 -11.79 -9.71 16.50
N LEU A 551 -10.85 -10.57 16.12
CA LEU A 551 -10.73 -11.92 16.66
C LEU A 551 -9.30 -12.11 17.16
N LEU A 552 -9.13 -12.45 18.44
CA LEU A 552 -7.83 -12.50 19.12
C LEU A 552 -7.79 -13.67 20.10
N ARG A 553 -6.64 -14.35 20.20
CA ARG A 553 -6.37 -15.22 21.36
C ARG A 553 -5.75 -14.38 22.48
N LEU A 554 -6.44 -14.32 23.61
CA LEU A 554 -5.90 -13.66 24.80
C LEU A 554 -4.75 -14.48 25.39
N SER A 555 -3.77 -13.81 25.97
CA SER A 555 -2.60 -14.43 26.59
C SER A 555 -2.95 -15.21 27.87
N GLU A 556 -4.18 -15.09 28.38
CA GLU A 556 -4.76 -15.92 29.43
C GLU A 556 -5.37 -17.24 28.89
N GLY A 557 -5.48 -17.42 27.57
CA GLY A 557 -6.01 -18.63 26.95
C GLY A 557 -7.22 -18.43 26.01
N PRO A 558 -8.31 -17.76 26.43
CA PRO A 558 -9.55 -17.75 25.69
C PRO A 558 -9.46 -16.99 24.37
N LEU A 559 -10.32 -17.36 23.42
CA LEU A 559 -10.57 -16.56 22.23
C LEU A 559 -11.51 -15.42 22.58
N LEU A 560 -11.22 -14.23 22.06
CA LEU A 560 -12.01 -13.03 22.17
C LEU A 560 -12.48 -12.61 20.77
N LEU A 561 -13.80 -12.53 20.60
CA LEU A 561 -14.42 -11.83 19.49
C LEU A 561 -14.92 -10.48 19.99
N ILE A 562 -14.66 -9.42 19.24
CA ILE A 562 -15.34 -8.12 19.42
C ILE A 562 -16.02 -7.79 18.10
N SER A 563 -17.34 -7.56 18.16
CA SER A 563 -18.19 -7.37 16.99
C SER A 563 -19.38 -6.47 17.34
N PHE A 564 -20.37 -6.38 16.45
CA PHE A 564 -21.55 -5.54 16.61
C PHE A 564 -22.82 -6.38 16.59
N THR A 565 -23.81 -6.01 17.39
CA THR A 565 -25.10 -6.72 17.46
C THR A 565 -25.89 -6.60 16.16
N ASP A 566 -25.74 -5.49 15.43
CA ASP A 566 -26.46 -5.13 14.22
C ASP A 566 -25.80 -3.93 13.53
N HIS A 567 -26.24 -3.61 12.31
CA HIS A 567 -25.94 -2.34 11.66
C HIS A 567 -27.11 -1.36 11.86
N PRO A 568 -26.89 -0.13 12.37
CA PRO A 568 -27.95 0.81 12.78
C PRO A 568 -28.80 1.40 11.63
N ILE A 569 -28.59 0.96 10.39
CA ILE A 569 -29.26 1.46 9.19
C ILE A 569 -29.69 0.27 8.34
N ARG A 570 -28.73 -0.60 7.99
CA ARG A 570 -28.93 -1.75 7.09
C ARG A 570 -29.68 -2.92 7.74
N THR A 571 -29.58 -3.12 9.05
CA THR A 571 -30.37 -4.13 9.75
C THR A 571 -31.79 -3.60 9.98
N LYS A 572 -32.80 -4.42 9.67
CA LYS A 572 -34.22 -4.11 9.96
C LYS A 572 -34.42 -3.88 11.45
N LYS A 573 -35.21 -2.86 11.83
CA LYS A 573 -35.32 -2.37 13.22
C LYS A 573 -35.73 -3.46 14.21
N GLU A 574 -36.65 -4.33 13.82
CA GLU A 574 -37.14 -5.48 14.58
C GLU A 574 -36.08 -6.55 14.84
N ASN A 575 -35.02 -6.59 14.03
CA ASN A 575 -33.92 -7.54 14.11
C ASN A 575 -32.67 -6.94 14.77
N ARG A 576 -32.74 -5.71 15.28
CA ARG A 576 -31.58 -5.04 15.91
C ARG A 576 -31.39 -5.47 17.36
N GLY A 577 -30.13 -5.38 17.80
CA GLY A 577 -29.70 -5.74 19.13
C GLY A 577 -29.63 -7.25 19.36
N MET A 578 -29.02 -7.62 20.47
CA MET A 578 -28.89 -8.98 20.94
C MET A 578 -29.28 -9.05 22.42
N LEU A 579 -29.69 -10.22 22.89
CA LEU A 579 -29.96 -10.45 24.31
C LEU A 579 -28.64 -10.64 25.07
N PHE A 580 -28.52 -9.94 26.19
CA PHE A 580 -27.44 -10.06 27.16
C PHE A 580 -28.05 -10.33 28.54
N ALA A 581 -27.28 -10.93 29.44
CA ALA A 581 -27.69 -11.11 30.83
C ALA A 581 -27.11 -10.00 31.72
N ASP A 582 -27.93 -9.42 32.57
CA ASP A 582 -27.50 -8.47 33.60
C ASP A 582 -26.96 -9.17 34.87
N ALA A 583 -26.55 -8.39 35.87
CA ALA A 583 -26.06 -8.89 37.16
C ALA A 583 -27.06 -9.75 37.95
N SER A 584 -28.36 -9.61 37.69
CA SER A 584 -29.42 -10.41 38.30
C SER A 584 -29.74 -11.68 37.51
N GLY A 585 -29.14 -11.85 36.33
CA GLY A 585 -29.44 -12.93 35.39
C GLY A 585 -30.68 -12.65 34.52
N MET A 586 -31.25 -11.44 34.59
CA MET A 586 -32.34 -11.04 33.70
C MET A 586 -31.80 -10.67 32.32
N SER A 587 -32.53 -11.06 31.28
CA SER A 587 -32.19 -10.75 29.90
C SER A 587 -32.60 -9.32 29.56
N TYR A 588 -31.68 -8.54 29.00
CA TYR A 588 -31.96 -7.25 28.39
C TYR A 588 -31.48 -7.22 26.94
N ARG A 589 -32.07 -6.34 26.13
CA ARG A 589 -31.66 -6.14 24.73
C ARG A 589 -30.64 -5.02 24.66
N GLY A 590 -29.42 -5.33 24.22
CA GLY A 590 -28.35 -4.37 24.01
C GLY A 590 -28.04 -4.16 22.53
N TYR A 591 -27.44 -3.01 22.21
CA TYR A 591 -27.19 -2.54 20.85
C TYR A 591 -25.76 -2.02 20.68
N GLY A 592 -25.14 -2.35 19.54
CA GLY A 592 -23.80 -1.88 19.17
C GLY A 592 -22.70 -2.88 19.53
N MET A 593 -21.53 -2.35 19.86
CA MET A 593 -20.31 -3.14 20.03
C MET A 593 -20.37 -4.03 21.28
N TYR A 594 -20.03 -5.31 21.12
CA TYR A 594 -19.98 -6.30 22.19
C TYR A 594 -18.72 -7.17 22.08
N ALA A 595 -18.36 -7.79 23.20
CA ALA A 595 -17.34 -8.82 23.28
C ALA A 595 -17.97 -10.19 23.56
N ALA A 596 -17.39 -11.24 22.99
CA ALA A 596 -17.70 -12.63 23.30
C ALA A 596 -16.42 -13.42 23.59
N LEU A 597 -16.48 -14.35 24.55
CA LEU A 597 -15.35 -15.21 24.92
C LEU A 597 -15.65 -16.68 24.69
N SER A 598 -14.68 -17.40 24.11
CA SER A 598 -14.70 -18.86 24.01
C SER A 598 -13.51 -19.46 24.76
N PHE A 599 -13.80 -20.50 25.54
CA PHE A 599 -12.83 -21.26 26.33
C PHE A 599 -12.56 -22.66 25.77
N ASP A 600 -13.22 -23.00 24.66
CA ASP A 600 -13.22 -24.34 24.06
C ASP A 600 -12.91 -24.29 22.56
N GLU A 601 -12.04 -23.36 22.17
CA GLU A 601 -11.50 -23.23 20.81
C GLU A 601 -12.57 -22.85 19.76
N GLY A 602 -13.50 -21.97 20.16
CA GLY A 602 -14.52 -21.40 19.27
C GLY A 602 -15.80 -22.23 19.14
N LYS A 603 -15.91 -23.35 19.86
CA LYS A 603 -17.09 -24.24 19.81
C LYS A 603 -18.29 -23.61 20.51
N THR A 604 -18.08 -22.97 21.66
CA THR A 604 -19.11 -22.23 22.40
C THR A 604 -18.59 -20.88 22.87
N TRP A 605 -19.50 -19.91 22.98
CA TRP A 605 -19.19 -18.56 23.48
C TRP A 605 -20.07 -18.18 24.67
N PRO A 606 -19.79 -18.75 25.87
CA PRO A 606 -20.66 -18.64 27.04
C PRO A 606 -20.71 -17.23 27.65
N VAL A 607 -19.72 -16.39 27.37
CA VAL A 607 -19.69 -15.00 27.86
C VAL A 607 -19.92 -14.06 26.68
N LYS A 608 -20.95 -13.23 26.78
CA LYS A 608 -21.26 -12.15 25.83
C LYS A 608 -21.55 -10.89 26.65
N LYS A 609 -20.83 -9.80 26.39
CA LYS A 609 -20.92 -8.56 27.17
C LYS A 609 -20.90 -7.34 26.25
N LEU A 610 -21.86 -6.44 26.43
CA LEU A 610 -21.90 -5.16 25.73
C LEU A 610 -20.70 -4.29 26.16
N LEU A 611 -20.01 -3.63 25.23
CA LEU A 611 -18.82 -2.82 25.54
C LEU A 611 -19.19 -1.40 25.99
N THR A 612 -19.80 -1.33 27.17
CA THR A 612 -20.18 -0.11 27.88
C THR A 612 -20.07 -0.34 29.40
N ASP A 613 -19.84 0.72 30.17
CA ASP A 613 -19.87 0.68 31.63
C ASP A 613 -21.20 1.17 32.22
N GLY A 614 -22.21 1.41 31.37
CA GLY A 614 -23.53 1.88 31.75
C GLY A 614 -23.65 3.39 31.95
N THR A 615 -22.56 4.13 31.86
CA THR A 615 -22.59 5.60 31.99
C THR A 615 -23.01 6.24 30.69
N TYR A 616 -24.02 7.12 30.74
CA TYR A 616 -24.44 7.90 29.57
C TYR A 616 -23.30 8.77 29.03
N ARG A 617 -23.04 8.69 27.72
CA ARG A 617 -22.11 9.56 27.00
C ARG A 617 -22.64 9.85 25.60
N PHE A 618 -22.46 11.09 25.15
CA PHE A 618 -22.59 11.45 23.75
C PHE A 618 -21.19 11.56 23.13
N LEU A 619 -20.85 10.65 22.22
CA LEU A 619 -19.50 10.44 21.70
C LEU A 619 -19.45 10.60 20.18
N ASN A 620 -18.26 10.83 19.65
CA ASN A 620 -17.99 10.88 18.21
C ASN A 620 -17.01 9.76 17.84
N GLY A 621 -17.52 8.71 17.20
CA GLY A 621 -16.74 7.57 16.71
C GLY A 621 -15.96 7.84 15.42
N GLY A 622 -16.13 9.02 14.81
CA GLY A 622 -15.48 9.41 13.56
C GLY A 622 -15.95 8.60 12.35
N ALA A 623 -15.38 8.91 11.18
CA ALA A 623 -15.60 8.20 9.92
C ALA A 623 -17.07 7.81 9.69
N TRP A 624 -17.33 6.52 9.41
CA TRP A 624 -18.66 5.97 9.20
C TRP A 624 -19.50 5.84 10.48
N THR A 625 -18.91 5.94 11.67
CA THR A 625 -19.65 5.86 12.93
C THR A 625 -20.42 7.15 13.22
N GLY A 626 -19.76 8.30 13.07
CA GLY A 626 -20.35 9.59 13.43
C GLY A 626 -20.63 9.73 14.93
N TYR A 627 -21.61 10.56 15.27
CA TYR A 627 -22.05 10.76 16.65
C TYR A 627 -22.99 9.64 17.11
N PHE A 628 -22.88 9.24 18.37
CA PHE A 628 -23.74 8.23 18.98
C PHE A 628 -23.88 8.41 20.49
N GLU A 629 -24.94 7.84 21.04
CA GLU A 629 -25.17 7.74 22.48
C GLU A 629 -24.70 6.39 22.99
N MET A 630 -23.99 6.40 24.10
CA MET A 630 -23.58 5.22 24.86
C MET A 630 -24.28 5.27 26.21
N ASP A 631 -24.88 4.17 26.64
CA ASP A 631 -25.53 4.01 27.96
C ASP A 631 -25.46 2.54 28.40
N SER A 632 -26.31 2.08 29.33
CA SER A 632 -26.36 0.67 29.78
C SER A 632 -26.83 -0.33 28.72
N THR A 633 -27.50 0.14 27.67
CA THR A 633 -28.06 -0.68 26.59
C THR A 633 -27.49 -0.35 25.21
N HIS A 634 -26.77 0.76 25.06
CA HIS A 634 -26.14 1.20 23.81
C HIS A 634 -24.62 1.31 23.96
N ALA A 635 -23.90 0.62 23.08
CA ALA A 635 -22.47 0.80 22.84
C ALA A 635 -22.23 1.37 21.43
N GLU A 636 -20.98 1.60 21.07
CA GLU A 636 -20.63 2.15 19.75
C GLU A 636 -21.23 1.30 18.61
N PRO A 637 -22.02 1.89 17.69
CA PRO A 637 -22.85 1.10 16.78
C PRO A 637 -22.11 0.64 15.51
N ARG A 638 -21.01 1.32 15.17
CA ARG A 638 -20.20 1.07 13.97
C ARG A 638 -18.74 1.39 14.26
N GLY A 639 -17.85 0.98 13.38
CA GLY A 639 -16.43 1.32 13.47
C GLY A 639 -15.57 0.20 12.91
N TYR A 640 -14.40 0.59 12.40
CA TYR A 640 -13.40 -0.40 12.02
C TYR A 640 -12.55 -0.73 13.24
N LEU A 641 -12.73 -1.94 13.77
CA LEU A 641 -12.05 -2.35 14.99
C LEU A 641 -10.65 -2.87 14.69
N ALA A 642 -9.69 -2.56 15.56
CA ALA A 642 -8.40 -3.25 15.67
C ALA A 642 -8.05 -3.37 17.15
N ALA A 643 -7.38 -4.45 17.54
CA ALA A 643 -7.00 -4.61 18.94
C ALA A 643 -5.68 -5.35 19.12
N VAL A 644 -5.06 -5.10 20.26
CA VAL A 644 -3.91 -5.84 20.77
C VAL A 644 -4.10 -6.07 22.26
N GLN A 645 -3.54 -7.14 22.80
CA GLN A 645 -3.36 -7.29 24.24
C GLN A 645 -1.90 -6.99 24.61
N SER A 646 -1.69 -6.04 25.51
CA SER A 646 -0.35 -5.73 26.03
C SER A 646 0.07 -6.71 27.13
N PRO A 647 1.36 -6.83 27.46
CA PRO A 647 1.82 -7.84 28.41
C PRO A 647 1.34 -7.62 29.86
N ASP A 648 0.75 -6.46 30.17
CA ASP A 648 0.07 -6.20 31.44
C ASP A 648 -1.37 -6.73 31.49
N LYS A 649 -1.80 -7.47 30.47
CA LYS A 649 -3.13 -8.08 30.29
C LYS A 649 -4.25 -7.10 29.94
N THR A 650 -3.92 -5.83 29.65
CA THR A 650 -4.87 -4.87 29.11
C THR A 650 -5.17 -5.19 27.65
N ILE A 651 -6.46 -5.24 27.32
CA ILE A 651 -6.98 -5.27 25.96
C ILE A 651 -7.12 -3.82 25.51
N HIS A 652 -6.36 -3.47 24.47
CA HIS A 652 -6.42 -2.17 23.80
C HIS A 652 -7.19 -2.34 22.51
N LEU A 653 -8.41 -1.83 22.47
CA LEU A 653 -9.28 -1.85 21.30
C LEU A 653 -9.41 -0.43 20.76
N VAL A 654 -9.14 -0.25 19.47
CA VAL A 654 -9.47 0.98 18.76
C VAL A 654 -10.62 0.75 17.79
N SER A 655 -11.59 1.66 17.76
CA SER A 655 -12.56 1.82 16.68
C SER A 655 -12.02 2.81 15.64
N SER A 656 -12.89 3.36 14.79
CA SER A 656 -12.49 4.38 13.81
C SER A 656 -11.91 5.65 14.44
N ARG A 657 -12.23 5.98 15.71
CA ARG A 657 -11.68 7.15 16.40
C ARG A 657 -11.39 6.94 17.89
N LEU A 658 -12.04 5.97 18.53
CA LEU A 658 -12.02 5.80 19.98
C LEU A 658 -11.12 4.64 20.41
N HIS A 659 -10.43 4.80 21.54
CA HIS A 659 -9.60 3.80 22.19
C HIS A 659 -10.25 3.34 23.51
N TYR A 660 -10.61 2.06 23.57
CA TYR A 660 -11.16 1.36 24.71
C TYR A 660 -10.07 0.54 25.41
N ARG A 661 -10.14 0.52 26.75
CA ARG A 661 -9.18 -0.20 27.59
C ARG A 661 -9.93 -0.96 28.67
N PHE A 662 -9.76 -2.28 28.68
CA PHE A 662 -10.38 -3.17 29.65
C PHE A 662 -9.56 -4.46 29.76
N ASN A 663 -9.92 -5.35 30.66
CA ASN A 663 -9.26 -6.65 30.79
C ASN A 663 -10.25 -7.82 30.81
N LEU A 664 -9.70 -9.03 30.71
CA LEU A 664 -10.50 -10.26 30.76
C LEU A 664 -11.35 -10.35 32.04
N ALA A 665 -10.81 -9.95 33.19
CA ALA A 665 -11.56 -9.98 34.45
C ALA A 665 -12.85 -9.17 34.37
N TRP A 666 -12.83 -7.98 33.75
CA TRP A 666 -14.05 -7.18 33.56
C TRP A 666 -15.03 -7.83 32.58
N LEU A 667 -14.55 -8.47 31.52
CA LEU A 667 -15.41 -9.22 30.59
C LEU A 667 -16.16 -10.37 31.28
N MET A 668 -15.54 -10.97 32.31
CA MET A 668 -16.13 -12.05 33.09
C MET A 668 -17.13 -11.57 34.16
N GLU A 669 -17.12 -10.29 34.52
CA GLU A 669 -18.14 -9.74 35.41
C GLU A 669 -19.50 -9.63 34.69
N PRO A 670 -20.62 -9.76 35.40
CA PRO A 670 -21.93 -9.44 34.83
C PRO A 670 -22.01 -8.00 34.30
N ALA A 671 -22.95 -7.75 33.38
CA ALA A 671 -23.25 -6.38 32.96
C ALA A 671 -23.81 -5.57 34.15
N LYS A 672 -23.43 -4.30 34.23
CA LYS A 672 -23.87 -3.37 35.28
C LYS A 672 -25.14 -2.64 34.89
#